data_AF-A0A9D1T1E4-F1
#
_entry.id   AF-A0A9D1T1E4-F1
#
_cell.length_a   1.000
_cell.length_b   1.000
_cell.length_c   1.000
_cell.angle_alpha   90.00
_cell.angle_beta   90.00
_cell.angle_gamma   90.00
#
_symmetry.space_group_name_H-M   'P 1'
#
loop_
_entity.id
_entity.type
_entity.pdbx_description
1 polymer ?
#
loop_
_entity_poly.entity_id
_entity_poly.type
_entity_poly.pdbx_seq_one_letter_code
_entity_poly.pdbx_strand_id
1 'polypeptide(L)'
;MFLKYPALFALATLPLLAFPPQSAAAPAPVARERPAAAENAPEITSLPVSGIPRVWLQGDPVEAWKKDEVCIFEFWATWCGPCLAAIPHLNALHRQISDEKLPARIVGVNVFDESSPARLKKFLAARPVPPEYAVAIDAEKTATREWLRPLDVSGIPFALAVRGGRILWKGNPNALSPELLRALCDENFSQEKRKSETREREGAARAEMRRILKLHADGDPAADAALRAFLGNAAVAADDKLSLADALCLRALAAEDFSRTNALLRLKAEAFPQDFSAQMSVARFILETEDIPERARDLALAEACVERADALCDGDSGKKIRAQTTAAEIFSRRGDVPAQRAALRCAWEASAAFARLNELAAKLPDDGGPDAARLADVLSGNAAVPADFVPRENDARVPAAPAEAAPQPPPRPSASPEARETLALLNDLDWIQGAPPQTLPENGVAFLDIWLAPEPGPFEPLWHRIPARRIDELLGRAAESVPVCVLALEHSPGRIEKTLAFPRFATRRPVADLSAAGDDGEAFLKKLGVEELPAVVALRDGKPIWRGVAQDIPAWLVDAALNRDFAPEKFRERRAAERAEYDAVFLELVNIRKRIIESGDPAATEDLVALRERLTKFPALDMIAAEILAGTFYAKKDYAGVGAVCAGILKKYPSLNFIAEHQLKILNANLNLRAENLPVVILACRNILAAGTPHATSYWLLLSRTYEECGDIPNAVFAAACARDASREYENLRRAENAR
;
A
#
# COMPACT_ATOMS: atom_id res chain seq x y z
N MET A 1 -13.26 0.01 -11.26
CA MET A 1 -12.23 0.74 -12.04
C MET A 1 -12.34 2.26 -11.88
N PHE A 2 -12.64 2.78 -10.69
CA PHE A 2 -12.44 4.21 -10.38
C PHE A 2 -11.89 4.29 -8.96
N LEU A 3 -10.95 5.21 -8.74
CA LEU A 3 -10.08 5.39 -7.56
C LEU A 3 -8.81 4.54 -7.53
N LYS A 4 -7.81 4.91 -8.34
CA LYS A 4 -6.39 4.86 -7.91
C LYS A 4 -5.36 5.69 -8.71
N TYR A 5 -5.76 6.58 -9.63
CA TYR A 5 -4.83 7.50 -10.30
C TYR A 5 -5.51 8.86 -10.59
N PRO A 6 -5.17 9.97 -9.87
CA PRO A 6 -5.76 11.28 -10.14
C PRO A 6 -4.99 12.12 -11.17
N ALA A 7 -4.03 11.55 -11.91
CA ALA A 7 -3.27 12.32 -12.89
C ALA A 7 -2.93 11.47 -14.11
N LEU A 8 -3.86 11.39 -15.07
CA LEU A 8 -3.62 11.26 -16.52
C LEU A 8 -4.98 11.09 -17.22
N PHE A 9 -5.12 11.69 -18.40
CA PHE A 9 -6.29 11.77 -19.27
C PHE A 9 -7.28 12.93 -19.05
N ALA A 10 -6.87 14.10 -19.53
CA ALA A 10 -7.75 14.94 -20.34
C ALA A 10 -7.16 15.01 -21.76
N LEU A 11 -7.71 14.24 -22.71
CA LEU A 11 -8.04 14.67 -24.09
C LEU A 11 -8.27 13.48 -25.04
N ALA A 12 -9.35 13.64 -25.83
CA ALA A 12 -9.74 12.96 -27.06
C ALA A 12 -10.43 11.58 -26.93
N THR A 13 -11.62 11.29 -27.46
CA THR A 13 -12.72 12.02 -28.16
C THR A 13 -13.86 11.00 -28.36
N LEU A 14 -15.12 11.44 -28.29
CA LEU A 14 -16.36 10.72 -28.69
C LEU A 14 -16.43 10.41 -30.21
N PRO A 15 -17.29 9.46 -30.63
CA PRO A 15 -18.08 9.60 -31.86
C PRO A 15 -19.57 9.79 -31.56
N LEU A 16 -20.19 10.64 -32.39
CA LEU A 16 -21.61 10.99 -32.44
C LEU A 16 -22.52 9.80 -32.73
N LEU A 17 -23.67 9.72 -32.05
CA LEU A 17 -24.94 9.33 -32.67
C LEU A 17 -26.07 10.20 -32.10
N ALA A 18 -26.82 10.81 -33.01
CA ALA A 18 -27.92 11.75 -32.76
C ALA A 18 -29.26 11.02 -32.59
N PHE A 19 -30.07 11.44 -31.60
CA PHE A 19 -31.53 11.31 -31.60
C PHE A 19 -32.18 12.53 -30.90
N PRO A 20 -33.39 12.95 -31.30
CA PRO A 20 -33.99 14.26 -31.02
C PRO A 20 -34.79 14.32 -29.70
N PRO A 21 -35.28 15.50 -29.26
CA PRO A 21 -35.66 15.76 -27.87
C PRO A 21 -37.17 15.67 -27.59
N GLN A 22 -37.54 15.17 -26.41
CA GLN A 22 -38.79 15.50 -25.69
C GLN A 22 -38.54 15.24 -24.20
N SER A 23 -38.16 16.25 -23.41
CA SER A 23 -39.02 17.17 -22.65
C SER A 23 -39.65 16.56 -21.39
N ALA A 24 -38.93 16.67 -20.26
CA ALA A 24 -39.48 17.15 -18.99
C ALA A 24 -38.30 17.54 -18.07
N ALA A 25 -38.29 18.81 -17.65
CA ALA A 25 -37.14 19.50 -17.06
C ALA A 25 -36.98 19.24 -15.55
N ALA A 26 -35.72 19.16 -15.11
CA ALA A 26 -35.27 19.59 -13.79
C ALA A 26 -34.26 20.76 -14.00
N PRO A 27 -34.24 21.79 -13.14
CA PRO A 27 -33.54 23.04 -13.43
C PRO A 27 -32.02 22.86 -13.32
N ALA A 28 -31.31 23.35 -14.34
CA ALA A 28 -29.85 23.38 -14.38
C ALA A 28 -29.28 24.42 -13.38
N PRO A 29 -28.11 24.15 -12.78
CA PRO A 29 -27.36 25.16 -12.05
C PRO A 29 -26.92 26.25 -13.03
N VAL A 30 -27.17 27.51 -12.65
CA VAL A 30 -26.82 28.70 -13.42
C VAL A 30 -25.30 28.73 -13.66
N ALA A 31 -24.89 28.45 -14.89
CA ALA A 31 -23.54 28.72 -15.36
C ALA A 31 -23.35 30.25 -15.40
N ARG A 32 -22.45 30.77 -14.57
CA ARG A 32 -21.90 32.11 -14.78
C ARG A 32 -21.01 32.04 -16.01
N GLU A 33 -21.43 32.69 -17.08
CA GLU A 33 -20.56 32.99 -18.22
C GLU A 33 -19.31 33.70 -17.72
N ARG A 34 -18.14 33.16 -18.08
CA ARG A 34 -16.84 33.78 -17.83
C ARG A 34 -16.65 34.81 -18.95
N PRO A 35 -16.51 36.13 -18.66
CA PRO A 35 -16.34 37.12 -19.72
C PRO A 35 -15.03 36.86 -20.45
N ALA A 36 -15.10 36.82 -21.78
CA ALA A 36 -13.96 36.89 -22.69
C ALA A 36 -13.32 38.29 -22.61
N ALA A 37 -12.57 38.55 -21.55
CA ALA A 37 -11.81 39.79 -21.37
C ALA A 37 -10.68 39.57 -20.34
N ALA A 38 -9.67 38.76 -20.70
CA ALA A 38 -8.46 38.62 -19.90
C ALA A 38 -7.21 38.29 -20.74
N GLU A 39 -7.19 38.64 -22.03
CA GLU A 39 -6.08 38.29 -22.93
C GLU A 39 -5.10 39.45 -23.20
N ASN A 40 -5.31 40.62 -22.58
CA ASN A 40 -4.44 41.81 -22.79
C ASN A 40 -4.12 42.55 -21.47
N ALA A 41 -3.63 41.86 -20.45
CA ALA A 41 -2.93 42.50 -19.34
C ALA A 41 -1.42 42.60 -19.69
N PRO A 42 -0.75 43.73 -19.44
CA PRO A 42 0.68 43.85 -19.71
C PRO A 42 1.47 42.83 -18.87
N GLU A 43 2.29 42.01 -19.52
CA GLU A 43 3.11 41.01 -18.83
C GLU A 43 4.11 41.71 -17.92
N ILE A 44 4.09 41.38 -16.62
CA ILE A 44 5.07 41.90 -15.66
C ILE A 44 6.43 41.28 -16.01
N THR A 45 7.32 42.12 -16.53
CA THR A 45 8.66 41.72 -16.99
C THR A 45 9.77 42.15 -16.03
N SER A 46 9.46 42.96 -15.02
CA SER A 46 10.42 43.41 -14.01
C SER A 46 9.84 43.42 -12.60
N LEU A 47 10.70 43.23 -11.61
CA LEU A 47 10.37 43.19 -10.20
C LEU A 47 10.98 44.39 -9.47
N PRO A 48 10.21 45.08 -8.61
CA PRO A 48 10.74 46.17 -7.80
C PRO A 48 11.69 45.63 -6.72
N VAL A 49 12.77 46.38 -6.44
CA VAL A 49 13.73 46.06 -5.36
C VAL A 49 13.04 46.02 -3.98
N SER A 50 11.97 46.81 -3.80
CA SER A 50 11.20 46.85 -2.55
C SER A 50 10.52 45.54 -2.18
N GLY A 51 10.35 44.61 -3.13
CA GLY A 51 9.83 43.28 -2.85
C GLY A 51 10.87 42.30 -2.33
N ILE A 52 12.17 42.66 -2.28
CA ILE A 52 13.19 41.79 -1.68
C ILE A 52 12.95 41.72 -0.17
N PRO A 53 12.85 40.51 0.42
CA PRO A 53 12.64 40.39 1.86
C PRO A 53 13.79 40.99 2.68
N ARG A 54 13.44 41.65 3.79
CA ARG A 54 14.40 42.35 4.66
C ARG A 54 15.01 41.47 5.74
N VAL A 55 14.34 40.38 6.10
CA VAL A 55 14.76 39.49 7.19
C VAL A 55 15.45 38.26 6.60
N TRP A 56 16.73 38.07 6.94
CA TRP A 56 17.55 36.95 6.44
C TRP A 56 17.91 36.01 7.58
N LEU A 57 17.80 34.70 7.31
CA LEU A 57 18.13 33.64 8.27
C LEU A 57 19.57 33.15 8.12
N GLN A 58 20.06 33.11 6.87
CA GLN A 58 21.41 32.70 6.49
C GLN A 58 21.79 33.22 5.10
N GLY A 59 23.10 33.30 4.84
CA GLY A 59 23.66 33.80 3.58
C GLY A 59 23.59 35.33 3.44
N ASP A 60 24.28 35.85 2.43
CA ASP A 60 24.40 37.29 2.22
C ASP A 60 23.09 37.89 1.67
N PRO A 61 22.59 39.02 2.19
CA PRO A 61 21.41 39.67 1.63
C PRO A 61 21.56 40.08 0.18
N VAL A 62 20.44 40.13 -0.54
CA VAL A 62 20.34 40.85 -1.82
C VAL A 62 19.81 42.24 -1.52
N GLU A 63 20.65 43.26 -1.64
CA GLU A 63 20.28 44.65 -1.29
C GLU A 63 19.78 45.45 -2.50
N ALA A 64 20.28 45.11 -3.68
CA ALA A 64 19.96 45.78 -4.94
C ALA A 64 20.13 44.82 -6.13
N TRP A 65 19.49 45.15 -7.26
CA TRP A 65 19.69 44.42 -8.50
C TRP A 65 21.07 44.67 -9.07
N LYS A 66 21.84 43.61 -9.30
CA LYS A 66 23.06 43.66 -10.11
C LYS A 66 22.74 43.29 -11.56
N LYS A 67 23.43 43.94 -12.50
CA LYS A 67 23.20 43.74 -13.93
C LYS A 67 23.65 42.36 -14.42
N ASP A 68 24.74 41.86 -13.86
CA ASP A 68 25.43 40.67 -14.40
C ASP A 68 25.19 39.41 -13.54
N GLU A 69 24.45 39.52 -12.43
CA GLU A 69 24.16 38.41 -11.51
C GLU A 69 22.70 37.95 -11.67
N VAL A 70 22.50 36.64 -11.81
CA VAL A 70 21.16 36.02 -11.81
C VAL A 70 20.79 35.61 -10.38
N CYS A 71 19.76 36.22 -9.83
CA CYS A 71 19.18 35.82 -8.54
C CYS A 71 17.98 34.89 -8.77
N ILE A 72 18.04 33.67 -8.25
CA ILE A 72 16.95 32.70 -8.27
C ILE A 72 16.25 32.74 -6.90
N PHE A 73 15.06 33.33 -6.85
CA PHE A 73 14.22 33.33 -5.65
C PHE A 73 13.27 32.14 -5.70
N GLU A 74 13.40 31.21 -4.77
CA GLU A 74 12.47 30.09 -4.58
C GLU A 74 11.57 30.37 -3.38
N PHE A 75 10.25 30.28 -3.57
CA PHE A 75 9.25 30.61 -2.57
C PHE A 75 8.71 29.34 -1.95
N TRP A 76 8.83 29.23 -0.63
CA TRP A 76 8.50 28.02 0.14
C TRP A 76 7.83 28.34 1.48
N ALA A 77 7.30 27.31 2.15
CA ALA A 77 6.75 27.40 3.51
C ALA A 77 7.05 26.13 4.31
N THR A 78 7.07 26.21 5.64
CA THR A 78 7.38 25.04 6.49
C THR A 78 6.37 23.91 6.39
N TRP A 79 5.12 24.21 6.04
CA TRP A 79 4.04 23.24 5.84
C TRP A 79 4.01 22.67 4.42
N CYS A 80 4.81 23.19 3.48
CA CYS A 80 4.79 22.78 2.08
C CYS A 80 5.72 21.58 1.84
N GLY A 81 5.16 20.36 1.88
CA GLY A 81 5.91 19.11 1.62
C GLY A 81 6.71 19.11 0.30
N PRO A 82 6.12 19.47 -0.85
CA PRO A 82 6.86 19.53 -2.13
C PRO A 82 8.00 20.57 -2.14
N CYS A 83 7.83 21.72 -1.48
CA CYS A 83 8.89 22.73 -1.37
C CYS A 83 10.09 22.17 -0.60
N LEU A 84 9.82 21.50 0.53
CA LEU A 84 10.85 20.86 1.35
C LEU A 84 11.56 19.71 0.61
N ALA A 85 10.87 19.02 -0.31
CA ALA A 85 11.44 17.97 -1.15
C ALA A 85 12.32 18.52 -2.30
N ALA A 86 12.19 19.79 -2.68
CA ALA A 86 13.03 20.43 -3.70
C ALA A 86 14.41 20.88 -3.18
N ILE A 87 14.59 20.97 -1.84
CA ILE A 87 15.84 21.44 -1.21
C ILE A 87 17.08 20.67 -1.68
N PRO A 88 17.11 19.31 -1.75
CA PRO A 88 18.28 18.59 -2.23
C PRO A 88 18.68 18.93 -3.67
N HIS A 89 17.70 19.15 -4.55
CA HIS A 89 17.93 19.58 -5.93
C HIS A 89 18.52 20.99 -5.99
N LEU A 90 17.97 21.92 -5.21
CA LEU A 90 18.49 23.30 -5.13
C LEU A 90 19.89 23.37 -4.49
N ASN A 91 20.21 22.49 -3.53
CA ASN A 91 21.58 22.36 -3.00
C ASN A 91 22.55 21.85 -4.07
N ALA A 92 22.14 20.91 -4.93
CA ALA A 92 22.96 20.45 -6.05
C ALA A 92 23.24 21.58 -7.04
N LEU A 93 22.23 22.37 -7.41
CA LEU A 93 22.40 23.55 -8.26
C LEU A 93 23.27 24.61 -7.58
N HIS A 94 23.09 24.86 -6.28
CA HIS A 94 23.89 25.82 -5.53
C HIS A 94 25.38 25.46 -5.54
N ARG A 95 25.70 24.18 -5.36
CA ARG A 95 27.09 23.67 -5.48
C ARG A 95 27.61 23.83 -6.90
N GLN A 96 26.82 23.47 -7.92
CA GLN A 96 27.20 23.66 -9.32
C GLN A 96 27.49 25.14 -9.67
N ILE A 97 26.70 26.09 -9.18
CA ILE A 97 26.95 27.53 -9.35
C ILE A 97 28.35 27.88 -8.84
N SER A 98 28.72 27.36 -7.68
CA SER A 98 30.02 27.61 -7.05
C SER A 98 31.15 26.92 -7.81
N ASP A 99 30.96 25.66 -8.21
CA ASP A 99 31.94 24.84 -8.93
C ASP A 99 32.25 25.39 -10.32
N GLU A 100 31.22 25.81 -11.06
CA GLU A 100 31.33 26.37 -12.41
C GLU A 100 31.57 27.90 -12.42
N LYS A 101 31.59 28.55 -11.24
CA LYS A 101 31.70 30.01 -11.08
C LYS A 101 30.68 30.78 -11.91
N LEU A 102 29.45 30.26 -11.99
CA LEU A 102 28.36 30.92 -12.69
C LEU A 102 28.00 32.23 -11.97
N PRO A 103 27.69 33.32 -12.69
CA PRO A 103 27.28 34.58 -12.08
C PRO A 103 25.80 34.50 -11.64
N ALA A 104 25.51 33.58 -10.72
CA ALA A 104 24.18 33.29 -10.23
C ALA A 104 24.18 33.02 -8.73
N ARG A 105 23.01 33.11 -8.10
CA ARG A 105 22.80 32.69 -6.72
C ARG A 105 21.37 32.26 -6.47
N ILE A 106 21.17 31.34 -5.53
CA ILE A 106 19.86 30.88 -5.10
C ILE A 106 19.51 31.52 -3.75
N VAL A 107 18.25 31.92 -3.60
CA VAL A 107 17.67 32.49 -2.38
C VAL A 107 16.33 31.80 -2.11
N GLY A 108 16.23 31.07 -1.00
CA GLY A 108 14.95 30.55 -0.52
C GLY A 108 14.20 31.64 0.26
N VAL A 109 13.00 32.00 -0.16
CA VAL A 109 12.14 32.99 0.47
C VAL A 109 10.97 32.27 1.14
N ASN A 110 10.97 32.26 2.47
CA ASN A 110 9.85 31.75 3.24
C ASN A 110 8.66 32.73 3.12
N VAL A 111 7.56 32.25 2.58
CA VAL A 111 6.29 32.97 2.39
C VAL A 111 5.15 32.16 2.98
N PHE A 112 4.02 32.81 3.26
CA PHE A 112 2.78 32.16 3.73
C PHE A 112 2.93 31.38 5.05
N ASP A 113 4.00 31.65 5.80
CA ASP A 113 4.26 31.10 7.11
C ASP A 113 3.95 32.14 8.18
N GLU A 114 3.39 31.70 9.31
CA GLU A 114 3.16 32.56 10.49
C GLU A 114 4.26 32.39 11.54
N SER A 115 5.31 31.61 11.21
CA SER A 115 6.41 31.30 12.11
C SER A 115 7.38 32.48 12.30
N SER A 116 7.83 32.69 13.54
CA SER A 116 8.86 33.68 13.83
C SER A 116 10.22 33.29 13.22
N PRO A 117 11.11 34.27 12.91
CA PRO A 117 12.44 33.98 12.37
C PRO A 117 13.25 32.99 13.21
N ALA A 118 13.17 33.09 14.54
CA ALA A 118 13.84 32.17 15.44
C ALA A 118 13.30 30.73 15.33
N ARG A 119 11.98 30.56 15.13
CA ARG A 119 11.36 29.25 14.93
C ARG A 119 11.76 28.67 13.57
N LEU A 120 11.78 29.49 12.52
CA LEU A 120 12.20 29.09 11.18
C LEU A 120 13.67 28.66 11.14
N LYS A 121 14.57 29.41 11.80
CA LYS A 121 15.98 29.03 11.92
C LYS A 121 16.17 27.68 12.60
N LYS A 122 15.43 27.44 13.70
CA LYS A 122 15.43 26.13 14.39
C LYS A 122 14.85 25.02 13.51
N PHE A 123 13.78 25.31 12.79
CA PHE A 123 13.16 24.35 11.86
C PHE A 123 14.16 23.92 10.78
N LEU A 124 14.84 24.87 10.13
CA LEU A 124 15.83 24.59 9.10
C LEU A 124 17.03 23.81 9.65
N ALA A 125 17.55 24.20 10.82
CA ALA A 125 18.68 23.51 11.46
C ALA A 125 18.35 22.06 11.87
N ALA A 126 17.09 21.75 12.13
CA ALA A 126 16.65 20.39 12.49
C ALA A 126 16.39 19.49 11.27
N ARG A 127 16.54 20.00 10.03
CA ARG A 127 16.30 19.19 8.82
C ARG A 127 17.46 18.25 8.55
N PRO A 128 17.19 17.01 8.08
CA PRO A 128 18.25 16.10 7.62
C PRO A 128 19.08 16.68 6.46
N VAL A 129 18.43 17.43 5.56
CA VAL A 129 19.07 18.17 4.48
C VAL A 129 18.62 19.63 4.58
N PRO A 130 19.42 20.49 5.25
CA PRO A 130 19.15 21.92 5.31
C PRO A 130 19.52 22.60 3.98
N PRO A 131 18.90 23.74 3.65
CA PRO A 131 19.30 24.53 2.50
C PRO A 131 20.75 25.03 2.67
N GLU A 132 21.57 24.87 1.64
CA GLU A 132 22.96 25.35 1.62
C GLU A 132 23.09 26.79 1.08
N TYR A 133 22.03 27.29 0.44
CA TYR A 133 21.94 28.62 -0.14
C TYR A 133 21.33 29.66 0.83
N ALA A 134 21.31 30.93 0.43
CA ALA A 134 20.77 32.00 1.28
C ALA A 134 19.26 31.83 1.52
N VAL A 135 18.79 32.18 2.73
CA VAL A 135 17.38 32.05 3.09
C VAL A 135 16.87 33.34 3.72
N ALA A 136 15.74 33.84 3.23
CA ALA A 136 15.05 35.04 3.71
C ALA A 136 13.61 34.73 4.13
N ILE A 137 12.98 35.66 4.84
CA ILE A 137 11.60 35.57 5.31
C ILE A 137 10.82 36.79 4.85
N ASP A 138 9.69 36.54 4.21
CA ASP A 138 8.74 37.59 3.82
C ASP A 138 7.81 37.98 4.98
N ALA A 139 8.41 38.38 6.11
CA ALA A 139 7.68 38.69 7.34
C ALA A 139 6.67 39.84 7.15
N GLU A 140 7.02 40.82 6.32
CA GLU A 140 6.18 41.99 6.00
C GLU A 140 5.24 41.74 4.80
N LYS A 141 5.22 40.53 4.25
CA LYS A 141 4.46 40.14 3.05
C LYS A 141 4.78 41.02 1.82
N THR A 142 5.98 41.60 1.79
CA THR A 142 6.50 42.45 0.72
C THR A 142 6.69 41.68 -0.59
N ALA A 143 7.38 40.54 -0.57
CA ALA A 143 7.56 39.69 -1.75
C ALA A 143 6.20 39.13 -2.21
N THR A 144 5.34 38.75 -1.26
CA THR A 144 3.98 38.31 -1.52
C THR A 144 3.16 39.39 -2.24
N ARG A 145 3.20 40.63 -1.75
CA ARG A 145 2.39 41.75 -2.27
C ARG A 145 2.93 42.31 -3.57
N GLU A 146 4.24 42.40 -3.73
CA GLU A 146 4.88 43.15 -4.82
C GLU A 146 5.44 42.24 -5.92
N TRP A 147 5.68 40.97 -5.64
CA TRP A 147 6.13 39.99 -6.64
C TRP A 147 5.08 38.92 -6.92
N LEU A 148 4.65 38.15 -5.92
CA LEU A 148 3.78 36.98 -6.15
C LEU A 148 2.37 37.36 -6.60
N ARG A 149 1.70 38.26 -5.87
CA ARG A 149 0.33 38.68 -6.19
C ARG A 149 0.20 39.36 -7.56
N PRO A 150 1.10 40.28 -7.98
CA PRO A 150 1.04 40.87 -9.31
C PRO A 150 1.29 39.84 -10.43
N LEU A 151 2.09 38.81 -10.14
CA LEU A 151 2.32 37.68 -11.06
C LEU A 151 1.21 36.61 -11.05
N ASP A 152 0.13 36.84 -10.30
CA ASP A 152 -0.98 35.90 -10.08
C ASP A 152 -0.53 34.52 -9.54
N VAL A 153 0.51 34.53 -8.70
CA VAL A 153 1.03 33.32 -8.06
C VAL A 153 0.26 33.04 -6.78
N SER A 154 -0.60 32.03 -6.80
CA SER A 154 -1.41 31.60 -5.66
C SER A 154 -0.89 30.34 -4.95
N GLY A 155 0.24 29.78 -5.38
CA GLY A 155 0.74 28.49 -4.89
C GLY A 155 2.26 28.38 -4.88
N ILE A 156 2.76 27.51 -4.00
CA ILE A 156 4.18 27.17 -3.83
C ILE A 156 4.34 25.63 -3.92
N PRO A 157 5.49 25.10 -4.37
CA PRO A 157 6.75 25.81 -4.65
C PRO A 157 6.72 26.58 -5.97
N PHE A 158 7.32 27.78 -5.96
CA PHE A 158 7.44 28.64 -7.13
C PHE A 158 8.82 29.30 -7.14
N ALA A 159 9.40 29.52 -8.30
CA ALA A 159 10.72 30.12 -8.43
C ALA A 159 10.76 31.21 -9.51
N LEU A 160 11.55 32.25 -9.26
CA LEU A 160 11.81 33.37 -10.16
C LEU A 160 13.32 33.49 -10.40
N ALA A 161 13.77 33.46 -11.64
CA ALA A 161 15.13 33.83 -12.02
C ALA A 161 15.13 35.29 -12.51
N VAL A 162 15.92 36.15 -11.87
CA VAL A 162 15.88 37.60 -12.04
C VAL A 162 17.29 38.13 -12.30
N ARG A 163 17.46 39.00 -13.29
CA ARG A 163 18.72 39.69 -13.60
C ARG A 163 18.47 41.17 -13.81
N GLY A 164 19.16 42.05 -13.08
CA GLY A 164 18.93 43.49 -13.18
C GLY A 164 17.48 43.90 -12.91
N GLY A 165 16.75 43.13 -12.09
CA GLY A 165 15.31 43.31 -11.86
C GLY A 165 14.39 42.77 -12.94
N ARG A 166 14.92 42.35 -14.10
CA ARG A 166 14.14 41.70 -15.17
C ARG A 166 13.92 40.23 -14.83
N ILE A 167 12.67 39.76 -14.98
CA ILE A 167 12.34 38.35 -14.85
C ILE A 167 12.84 37.63 -16.10
N LEU A 168 13.84 36.77 -15.94
CA LEU A 168 14.33 35.88 -17.00
C LEU A 168 13.46 34.64 -17.08
N TRP A 169 13.10 34.05 -15.93
CA TRP A 169 12.32 32.83 -15.86
C TRP A 169 11.44 32.75 -14.63
N LYS A 170 10.31 32.05 -14.74
CA LYS A 170 9.36 31.79 -13.65
C LYS A 170 8.77 30.39 -13.80
N GLY A 171 8.64 29.64 -12.71
CA GLY A 171 8.11 28.26 -12.76
C GLY A 171 8.33 27.44 -11.50
N ASN A 172 8.16 26.12 -11.60
CA ASN A 172 8.43 25.20 -10.48
C ASN A 172 9.97 25.02 -10.31
N PRO A 173 10.54 25.12 -9.10
CA PRO A 173 11.99 25.01 -8.90
C PRO A 173 12.60 23.69 -9.41
N ASN A 174 11.86 22.57 -9.44
CA ASN A 174 12.36 21.31 -9.99
C ASN A 174 12.56 21.33 -11.52
N ALA A 175 12.04 22.34 -12.21
CA ALA A 175 12.29 22.55 -13.64
C ALA A 175 13.64 23.26 -13.91
N LEU A 176 14.36 23.72 -12.88
CA LEU A 176 15.68 24.31 -13.02
C LEU A 176 16.73 23.22 -13.23
N SER A 177 16.95 22.81 -14.48
CA SER A 177 18.05 21.89 -14.79
C SER A 177 19.41 22.62 -14.80
N PRO A 178 20.54 21.88 -14.64
CA PRO A 178 21.89 22.40 -14.87
C PRO A 178 22.06 23.20 -16.17
N GLU A 179 21.40 22.74 -17.24
CA GLU A 179 21.45 23.37 -18.57
C GLU A 179 20.62 24.65 -18.59
N LEU A 180 19.45 24.66 -17.95
CA LEU A 180 18.64 25.87 -17.84
C LEU A 180 19.35 26.92 -16.98
N LEU A 181 19.98 26.53 -15.88
CA LEU A 181 20.77 27.42 -15.05
C LEU A 181 21.92 28.07 -15.84
N ARG A 182 22.68 27.28 -16.61
CA ARG A 182 23.73 27.81 -17.51
C ARG A 182 23.16 28.76 -18.56
N ALA A 183 22.04 28.37 -19.18
CA ALA A 183 21.37 29.22 -20.17
C ALA A 183 20.89 30.54 -19.57
N LEU A 184 20.33 30.53 -18.35
CA LEU A 184 19.93 31.75 -17.64
C LEU A 184 21.12 32.67 -17.36
N CYS A 185 22.32 32.11 -17.22
CA CYS A 185 23.56 32.87 -17.04
C CYS A 185 24.10 33.49 -18.34
N ASP A 186 23.63 33.06 -19.52
CA ASP A 186 24.01 33.67 -20.81
C ASP A 186 23.42 35.09 -20.95
N GLU A 187 24.21 36.05 -21.41
CA GLU A 187 23.77 37.43 -21.65
C GLU A 187 22.70 37.51 -22.77
N ASN A 188 22.73 36.59 -23.72
CA ASN A 188 21.79 36.50 -24.85
C ASN A 188 20.57 35.63 -24.54
N PHE A 189 20.33 35.29 -23.27
CA PHE A 189 19.20 34.45 -22.88
C PHE A 189 17.87 35.07 -23.33
N SER A 190 17.18 34.37 -24.23
CA SER A 190 15.80 34.68 -24.63
C SER A 190 14.90 33.50 -24.32
N GLN A 191 13.94 33.73 -23.43
CA GLN A 191 12.91 32.75 -23.14
C GLN A 191 12.06 32.42 -24.37
N GLU A 192 11.81 33.39 -25.24
CA GLU A 192 11.02 33.17 -26.46
C GLU A 192 11.77 32.30 -27.47
N LYS A 193 13.08 32.55 -27.67
CA LYS A 193 13.92 31.74 -28.57
C LYS A 193 14.06 30.31 -28.06
N ARG A 194 14.25 30.12 -26.75
CA ARG A 194 14.30 28.78 -26.16
C ARG A 194 12.92 28.12 -26.19
N LYS A 195 11.84 28.85 -25.91
CA LYS A 195 10.47 28.34 -26.07
C LYS A 195 10.17 27.97 -27.53
N SER A 196 10.65 28.72 -28.52
CA SER A 196 10.44 28.40 -29.94
C SER A 196 11.25 27.18 -30.37
N GLU A 197 12.54 27.11 -30.04
CA GLU A 197 13.41 25.97 -30.37
C GLU A 197 12.98 24.70 -29.63
N THR A 198 12.55 24.81 -28.37
CA THR A 198 11.96 23.71 -27.60
C THR A 198 10.59 23.34 -28.16
N ARG A 199 9.71 24.29 -28.51
CA ARG A 199 8.41 24.01 -29.17
C ARG A 199 8.58 23.38 -30.54
N GLU A 200 9.60 23.75 -31.30
CA GLU A 200 9.91 23.16 -32.60
C GLU A 200 10.46 21.74 -32.44
N ARG A 201 11.38 21.50 -31.50
CA ARG A 201 11.87 20.14 -31.17
C ARG A 201 10.78 19.25 -30.62
N GLU A 202 10.02 19.72 -29.63
CA GLU A 202 8.86 19.01 -29.07
C GLU A 202 7.76 18.84 -30.11
N GLY A 203 7.55 19.83 -30.99
CA GLY A 203 6.58 19.79 -32.07
C GLY A 203 6.92 18.72 -33.10
N ALA A 204 8.19 18.64 -33.50
CA ALA A 204 8.71 17.60 -34.40
C ALA A 204 8.65 16.22 -33.74
N ALA A 205 9.06 16.08 -32.47
CA ALA A 205 8.97 14.83 -31.72
C ALA A 205 7.52 14.36 -31.56
N ARG A 206 6.59 15.26 -31.23
CA ARG A 206 5.15 14.96 -31.14
C ARG A 206 4.55 14.61 -32.51
N ALA A 207 5.00 15.26 -33.58
CA ALA A 207 4.55 14.94 -34.93
C ALA A 207 4.99 13.53 -35.34
N GLU A 208 6.24 13.17 -35.08
CA GLU A 208 6.73 11.81 -35.35
C GLU A 208 6.08 10.78 -34.43
N MET A 209 5.87 11.09 -33.16
CA MET A 209 5.14 10.24 -32.22
C MET A 209 3.71 9.95 -32.73
N ARG A 210 2.98 10.97 -33.20
CA ARG A 210 1.66 10.79 -33.82
C ARG A 210 1.74 9.94 -35.08
N ARG A 211 2.77 10.13 -35.91
CA ARG A 211 3.00 9.32 -37.12
C ARG A 211 3.19 7.84 -36.74
N ILE A 212 4.05 7.55 -35.77
CA ILE A 212 4.33 6.18 -35.30
C ILE A 212 3.09 5.54 -34.68
N LEU A 213 2.34 6.27 -33.85
CA LEU A 213 1.07 5.79 -33.28
C LEU A 213 0.06 5.45 -34.37
N LYS A 214 0.00 6.26 -35.44
CA LYS A 214 -0.87 5.99 -36.59
C LYS A 214 -0.42 4.75 -37.36
N LEU A 215 0.87 4.61 -37.66
CA LEU A 215 1.42 3.41 -38.31
C LEU A 215 1.07 2.13 -37.53
N HIS A 216 1.18 2.18 -36.20
CA HIS A 216 0.78 1.07 -35.33
C HIS A 216 -0.73 0.79 -35.37
N ALA A 217 -1.56 1.83 -35.40
CA ALA A 217 -3.01 1.68 -35.49
C ALA A 217 -3.45 1.11 -36.84
N ASP A 218 -2.75 1.47 -37.92
CA ASP A 218 -3.03 1.03 -39.29
C ASP A 218 -2.43 -0.37 -39.59
N GLY A 219 -1.68 -0.96 -38.65
CA GLY A 219 -0.99 -2.24 -38.83
C GLY A 219 0.14 -2.19 -39.87
N ASP A 220 0.71 -1.01 -40.09
CA ASP A 220 1.73 -0.78 -41.12
C ASP A 220 3.04 -1.54 -40.79
N PRO A 221 3.61 -2.33 -41.72
CA PRO A 221 4.88 -3.03 -41.51
C PRO A 221 6.06 -2.12 -41.15
N ALA A 222 6.02 -0.83 -41.52
CA ALA A 222 7.05 0.15 -41.19
C ALA A 222 6.98 0.67 -39.74
N ALA A 223 5.92 0.33 -38.99
CA ALA A 223 5.67 0.84 -37.65
C ALA A 223 6.82 0.56 -36.66
N ASP A 224 7.34 -0.67 -36.64
CA ASP A 224 8.43 -1.06 -35.75
C ASP A 224 9.77 -0.41 -36.11
N ALA A 225 10.04 -0.28 -37.42
CA ALA A 225 11.24 0.40 -37.88
C ALA A 225 11.22 1.89 -37.46
N ALA A 226 10.06 2.54 -37.59
CA ALA A 226 9.88 3.93 -37.16
C ALA A 226 10.01 4.08 -35.64
N LEU A 227 9.44 3.16 -34.85
CA LEU A 227 9.60 3.15 -33.40
C LEU A 227 11.07 2.98 -32.99
N ARG A 228 11.80 2.01 -33.57
CA ARG A 228 13.24 1.82 -33.30
C ARG A 228 14.05 3.07 -33.61
N ALA A 229 13.79 3.71 -34.75
CA ALA A 229 14.45 4.95 -35.14
C ALA A 229 14.17 6.09 -34.13
N PHE A 230 12.94 6.21 -33.65
CA PHE A 230 12.54 7.20 -32.65
C PHE A 230 13.22 6.97 -31.30
N LEU A 231 13.20 5.72 -30.81
CA LEU A 231 13.84 5.34 -29.55
C LEU A 231 15.36 5.56 -29.60
N GLY A 232 16.01 5.28 -30.74
CA GLY A 232 17.44 5.51 -30.96
C GLY A 232 17.84 6.97 -31.18
N ASN A 233 16.90 7.90 -31.34
CA ASN A 233 17.23 9.28 -31.69
C ASN A 233 17.69 10.09 -30.46
N ALA A 234 18.97 10.49 -30.42
CA ALA A 234 19.54 11.27 -29.32
C ALA A 234 18.92 12.67 -29.14
N ALA A 235 18.27 13.22 -30.17
CA ALA A 235 17.61 14.53 -30.10
C ALA A 235 16.22 14.49 -29.43
N VAL A 236 15.65 13.31 -29.22
CA VAL A 236 14.36 13.11 -28.54
C VAL A 236 14.59 12.87 -27.05
N ALA A 237 13.80 13.52 -26.20
CA ALA A 237 13.90 13.36 -24.75
C ALA A 237 13.60 11.91 -24.32
N ALA A 238 14.27 11.44 -23.26
CA ALA A 238 14.04 10.10 -22.71
C ALA A 238 12.57 9.89 -22.31
N ASP A 239 11.94 10.92 -21.72
CA ASP A 239 10.54 10.87 -21.31
C ASP A 239 9.58 10.70 -22.50
N ASP A 240 9.82 11.37 -23.63
CA ASP A 240 8.99 11.22 -24.84
C ASP A 240 9.14 9.81 -25.43
N LYS A 241 10.36 9.25 -25.41
CA LYS A 241 10.64 7.87 -25.86
C LYS A 241 9.94 6.84 -24.98
N LEU A 242 10.07 6.97 -23.66
CA LEU A 242 9.42 6.09 -22.69
C LEU A 242 7.90 6.19 -22.80
N SER A 243 7.37 7.42 -22.91
CA SER A 243 5.93 7.67 -23.06
C SER A 243 5.34 7.02 -24.31
N LEU A 244 6.04 7.11 -25.46
CA LEU A 244 5.59 6.44 -26.68
C LEU A 244 5.63 4.92 -26.55
N ALA A 245 6.72 4.37 -26.02
CA ALA A 245 6.85 2.93 -25.80
C ALA A 245 5.75 2.39 -24.88
N ASP A 246 5.46 3.10 -23.78
CA ASP A 246 4.42 2.73 -22.82
C ASP A 246 3.03 2.85 -23.43
N ALA A 247 2.75 3.92 -24.18
CA ALA A 247 1.47 4.09 -24.88
C ALA A 247 1.19 2.96 -25.87
N LEU A 248 2.21 2.49 -26.60
CA LEU A 248 2.08 1.36 -27.52
C LEU A 248 1.89 0.03 -26.77
N CYS A 249 2.63 -0.20 -25.68
CA CYS A 249 2.46 -1.38 -24.83
C CYS A 249 1.03 -1.45 -24.27
N LEU A 250 0.53 -0.33 -23.74
CA LEU A 250 -0.82 -0.24 -23.19
C LEU A 250 -1.91 -0.42 -24.26
N ARG A 251 -1.70 0.07 -25.49
CA ARG A 251 -2.64 -0.15 -26.59
C ARG A 251 -2.68 -1.61 -27.04
N ALA A 252 -1.51 -2.26 -27.13
CA ALA A 252 -1.44 -3.69 -27.44
C ALA A 252 -2.10 -4.52 -26.34
N LEU A 253 -1.86 -4.16 -25.07
CA LEU A 253 -2.47 -4.81 -23.91
C LEU A 253 -4.00 -4.64 -23.89
N ALA A 254 -4.50 -3.42 -24.15
CA ALA A 254 -5.94 -3.14 -24.23
C ALA A 254 -6.64 -3.85 -25.40
N ALA A 255 -5.88 -4.20 -26.45
CA ALA A 255 -6.34 -5.03 -27.56
C ALA A 255 -6.20 -6.54 -27.27
N GLU A 256 -5.77 -6.92 -26.07
CA GLU A 256 -5.45 -8.29 -25.64
C GLU A 256 -4.38 -8.98 -26.52
N ASP A 257 -3.57 -8.20 -27.24
CA ASP A 257 -2.45 -8.71 -28.03
C ASP A 257 -1.19 -8.80 -27.16
N PHE A 258 -1.14 -9.88 -26.36
CA PHE A 258 -0.03 -10.14 -25.44
C PHE A 258 1.29 -10.41 -26.17
N SER A 259 1.23 -11.00 -27.37
CA SER A 259 2.42 -11.22 -28.21
C SER A 259 3.05 -9.89 -28.60
N ARG A 260 2.21 -8.95 -29.06
CA ARG A 260 2.64 -7.60 -29.41
C ARG A 260 3.08 -6.80 -28.20
N THR A 261 2.39 -6.93 -27.07
CA THR A 261 2.77 -6.30 -25.80
C THR A 261 4.19 -6.73 -25.39
N ASN A 262 4.46 -8.04 -25.41
CA ASN A 262 5.80 -8.57 -25.12
C ASN A 262 6.85 -8.08 -26.14
N ALA A 263 6.52 -8.03 -27.44
CA ALA A 263 7.44 -7.51 -28.46
C ALA A 263 7.80 -6.02 -28.23
N LEU A 264 6.84 -5.19 -27.86
CA LEU A 264 7.05 -3.77 -27.55
C LEU A 264 7.85 -3.57 -26.26
N LEU A 265 7.61 -4.40 -25.23
CA LEU A 265 8.43 -4.42 -24.01
C LEU A 265 9.88 -4.80 -24.30
N ARG A 266 10.13 -5.74 -25.23
CA ARG A 266 11.50 -6.06 -25.69
C ARG A 266 12.15 -4.86 -26.37
N LEU A 267 11.44 -4.18 -27.26
CA LEU A 267 11.95 -2.96 -27.92
C LEU A 267 12.30 -1.87 -26.90
N LYS A 268 11.45 -1.68 -25.88
CA LYS A 268 11.73 -0.76 -24.77
C LYS A 268 13.00 -1.17 -24.02
N ALA A 269 13.11 -2.44 -23.65
CA ALA A 269 14.29 -2.94 -22.94
C ALA A 269 15.59 -2.83 -23.78
N GLU A 270 15.51 -3.07 -25.09
CA GLU A 270 16.63 -2.93 -26.04
C GLU A 270 17.05 -1.47 -26.26
N ALA A 271 16.10 -0.53 -26.23
CA ALA A 271 16.38 0.89 -26.42
C ALA A 271 17.07 1.54 -25.21
N PHE A 272 16.86 0.98 -24.02
CA PHE A 272 17.37 1.53 -22.76
C PHE A 272 18.24 0.52 -21.98
N PRO A 273 19.29 -0.07 -22.59
CA PRO A 273 20.02 -1.18 -21.98
C PRO A 273 20.86 -0.74 -20.76
N GLN A 274 21.19 0.55 -20.67
CA GLN A 274 22.00 1.15 -19.60
C GLN A 274 21.15 1.94 -18.58
N ASP A 275 19.83 1.88 -18.68
CA ASP A 275 18.93 2.58 -17.76
C ASP A 275 18.29 1.60 -16.77
N PHE A 276 18.75 1.66 -15.52
CA PHE A 276 18.24 0.81 -14.44
C PHE A 276 16.71 0.91 -14.29
N SER A 277 16.16 2.12 -14.35
CA SER A 277 14.73 2.35 -14.11
C SER A 277 13.89 1.82 -15.26
N ALA A 278 14.35 1.97 -16.51
CA ALA A 278 13.67 1.41 -17.67
C ALA A 278 13.67 -0.13 -17.64
N GLN A 279 14.80 -0.76 -17.30
CA GLN A 279 14.88 -2.22 -17.17
C GLN A 279 13.95 -2.74 -16.06
N MET A 280 13.99 -2.12 -14.88
CA MET A 280 13.12 -2.51 -13.77
C MET A 280 11.65 -2.25 -14.07
N SER A 281 11.32 -1.18 -14.79
CA SER A 281 9.95 -0.88 -15.23
C SER A 281 9.40 -1.98 -16.14
N VAL A 282 10.19 -2.49 -17.10
CA VAL A 282 9.77 -3.60 -17.97
C VAL A 282 9.55 -4.87 -17.15
N ALA A 283 10.48 -5.23 -16.27
CA ALA A 283 10.36 -6.41 -15.42
C ALA A 283 9.13 -6.35 -14.50
N ARG A 284 8.90 -5.21 -13.83
CA ARG A 284 7.73 -5.01 -12.98
C ARG A 284 6.43 -4.98 -13.76
N PHE A 285 6.39 -4.35 -14.94
CA PHE A 285 5.21 -4.36 -15.81
C PHE A 285 4.77 -5.79 -16.14
N ILE A 286 5.71 -6.68 -16.47
CA ILE A 286 5.41 -8.10 -16.76
C ILE A 286 4.89 -8.84 -15.51
N LEU A 287 5.40 -8.51 -14.33
CA LEU A 287 5.07 -9.21 -13.08
C LEU A 287 3.78 -8.72 -12.41
N GLU A 288 3.53 -7.41 -12.45
CA GLU A 288 2.51 -6.72 -11.67
C GLU A 288 1.23 -6.44 -12.46
N THR A 289 1.28 -6.42 -13.79
CA THR A 289 0.09 -6.13 -14.60
C THR A 289 -0.87 -7.31 -14.53
N GLU A 290 -1.99 -7.12 -13.83
CA GLU A 290 -3.04 -8.13 -13.65
C GLU A 290 -3.71 -8.52 -14.98
N ASP A 291 -3.79 -7.57 -15.93
CA ASP A 291 -4.38 -7.78 -17.26
C ASP A 291 -3.54 -8.70 -18.17
N ILE A 292 -2.29 -9.03 -17.81
CA ILE A 292 -1.47 -10.02 -18.53
C ILE A 292 -1.69 -11.39 -17.87
N PRO A 293 -2.35 -12.36 -18.54
CA PRO A 293 -2.53 -13.71 -18.01
C PRO A 293 -1.20 -14.36 -17.67
N GLU A 294 -1.13 -15.18 -16.62
CA GLU A 294 0.13 -15.80 -16.17
C GLU A 294 0.88 -16.53 -17.29
N ARG A 295 0.15 -17.26 -18.14
CA ARG A 295 0.71 -17.98 -19.30
C ARG A 295 1.27 -17.08 -20.40
N ALA A 296 0.90 -15.81 -20.43
CA ALA A 296 1.31 -14.83 -21.43
C ALA A 296 2.43 -13.90 -20.95
N ARG A 297 2.83 -14.01 -19.67
CA ARG A 297 3.92 -13.24 -19.08
C ARG A 297 5.26 -13.74 -19.61
N ASP A 298 6.01 -12.85 -20.25
CA ASP A 298 7.37 -13.15 -20.69
C ASP A 298 8.36 -13.07 -19.51
N LEU A 299 8.34 -14.10 -18.66
CA LEU A 299 9.24 -14.19 -17.52
C LEU A 299 10.71 -14.23 -17.94
N ALA A 300 11.03 -14.66 -19.17
CA ALA A 300 12.40 -14.68 -19.69
C ALA A 300 12.89 -13.26 -19.99
N LEU A 301 12.04 -12.43 -20.57
CA LEU A 301 12.33 -11.00 -20.72
C LEU A 301 12.46 -10.30 -19.37
N ALA A 302 11.55 -10.57 -18.42
CA ALA A 302 11.62 -9.98 -17.09
C ALA A 302 12.94 -10.30 -16.39
N GLU A 303 13.38 -11.56 -16.46
CA GLU A 303 14.67 -12.02 -15.94
C GLU A 303 15.84 -11.31 -16.63
N ALA A 304 15.88 -11.28 -17.96
CA ALA A 304 16.94 -10.60 -18.70
C ALA A 304 17.01 -9.09 -18.39
N CYS A 305 15.87 -8.45 -18.11
CA CYS A 305 15.84 -7.06 -17.66
C CYS A 305 16.41 -6.91 -16.24
N VAL A 306 16.07 -7.82 -15.33
CA VAL A 306 16.61 -7.82 -13.97
C VAL A 306 18.12 -8.10 -13.97
N GLU A 307 18.62 -9.01 -14.81
CA GLU A 307 20.06 -9.27 -14.98
C GLU A 307 20.81 -8.02 -15.47
N ARG A 308 20.27 -7.32 -16.47
CA ARG A 308 20.85 -6.04 -16.92
C ARG A 308 20.79 -4.98 -15.82
N ALA A 309 19.68 -4.86 -15.10
CA ALA A 309 19.56 -3.93 -13.98
C ALA A 309 20.54 -4.25 -12.84
N ASP A 310 20.76 -5.53 -12.56
CA ASP A 310 21.71 -6.03 -11.57
C ASP A 310 23.15 -5.66 -11.94
N ALA A 311 23.50 -5.77 -13.23
CA ALA A 311 24.80 -5.34 -13.75
C ALA A 311 25.04 -3.82 -13.65
N LEU A 312 23.98 -3.01 -13.67
CA LEU A 312 24.01 -1.55 -13.56
C LEU A 312 24.02 -1.02 -12.11
N CYS A 313 24.13 -1.91 -11.12
CA CYS A 313 24.04 -1.50 -9.73
C CYS A 313 25.28 -0.72 -9.25
N ASP A 314 26.46 -0.85 -9.85
CA ASP A 314 27.68 -0.07 -9.54
C ASP A 314 27.98 0.13 -8.03
N GLY A 315 27.74 -0.90 -7.21
CA GLY A 315 27.94 -0.84 -5.75
C GLY A 315 26.81 -0.17 -4.96
N ASP A 316 25.75 0.28 -5.62
CA ASP A 316 24.52 0.76 -4.99
C ASP A 316 23.72 -0.43 -4.42
N SER A 317 23.85 -0.64 -3.10
CA SER A 317 23.11 -1.67 -2.36
C SER A 317 21.59 -1.60 -2.56
N GLY A 318 21.03 -0.40 -2.71
CA GLY A 318 19.58 -0.22 -2.89
C GLY A 318 19.10 -0.73 -4.24
N LYS A 319 19.85 -0.44 -5.31
CA LYS A 319 19.58 -1.00 -6.64
C LYS A 319 19.76 -2.52 -6.67
N LYS A 320 20.84 -3.02 -6.05
CA LYS A 320 21.15 -4.45 -5.97
C LYS A 320 20.05 -5.24 -5.26
N ILE A 321 19.56 -4.73 -4.13
CA ILE A 321 18.44 -5.33 -3.39
C ILE A 321 17.17 -5.38 -4.26
N ARG A 322 16.82 -4.29 -4.96
CA ARG A 322 15.62 -4.23 -5.81
C ARG A 322 15.69 -5.19 -7.00
N ALA A 323 16.84 -5.30 -7.64
CA ALA A 323 17.06 -6.26 -8.72
C ALA A 323 16.92 -7.70 -8.20
N GLN A 324 17.64 -8.05 -7.14
CA GLN A 324 17.68 -9.42 -6.60
C GLN A 324 16.35 -9.88 -5.95
N THR A 325 15.59 -8.97 -5.33
CA THR A 325 14.23 -9.29 -4.83
C THR A 325 13.23 -9.52 -5.97
N THR A 326 13.37 -8.78 -7.08
CA THR A 326 12.56 -8.99 -8.28
C THR A 326 12.93 -10.31 -8.97
N ALA A 327 14.22 -10.66 -9.03
CA ALA A 327 14.69 -11.97 -9.50
C ALA A 327 14.08 -13.11 -8.67
N ALA A 328 14.09 -12.99 -7.33
CA ALA A 328 13.49 -13.99 -6.44
C ALA A 328 11.99 -14.20 -6.72
N GLU A 329 11.23 -13.15 -7.02
CA GLU A 329 9.82 -13.27 -7.40
C GLU A 329 9.64 -14.00 -8.73
N ILE A 330 10.49 -13.72 -9.73
CA ILE A 330 10.48 -14.44 -11.02
C ILE A 330 10.73 -15.93 -10.82
N PHE A 331 11.77 -16.28 -10.05
CA PHE A 331 12.11 -17.67 -9.76
C PHE A 331 11.02 -18.38 -8.95
N SER A 332 10.39 -17.68 -8.00
CA SER A 332 9.23 -18.19 -7.25
C SER A 332 8.08 -18.59 -8.18
N ARG A 333 7.76 -17.73 -9.17
CA ARG A 333 6.66 -17.98 -10.13
C ARG A 333 6.96 -19.12 -11.09
N ARG A 334 8.24 -19.45 -11.30
CA ARG A 334 8.69 -20.62 -12.08
C ARG A 334 8.81 -21.90 -11.25
N GLY A 335 8.69 -21.80 -9.92
CA GLY A 335 8.98 -22.91 -9.01
C GLY A 335 10.48 -23.24 -8.89
N ASP A 336 11.38 -22.35 -9.34
CA ASP A 336 12.83 -22.53 -9.22
C ASP A 336 13.32 -22.08 -7.84
N VAL A 337 13.05 -22.93 -6.85
CA VAL A 337 13.40 -22.69 -5.44
C VAL A 337 14.91 -22.48 -5.23
N PRO A 338 15.82 -23.23 -5.89
CA PRO A 338 17.27 -22.97 -5.80
C PRO A 338 17.67 -21.56 -6.28
N ALA A 339 17.21 -21.13 -7.45
CA ALA A 339 17.54 -19.82 -8.00
C ALA A 339 16.90 -18.68 -7.18
N GLN A 340 15.66 -18.88 -6.71
CA GLN A 340 14.99 -17.96 -5.79
C GLN A 340 15.84 -17.74 -4.51
N ARG A 341 16.33 -18.83 -3.93
CA ARG A 341 17.17 -18.78 -2.72
C ARG A 341 18.50 -18.07 -2.96
N ALA A 342 19.13 -18.33 -4.11
CA ALA A 342 20.38 -17.65 -4.49
C ALA A 342 20.17 -16.15 -4.64
N ALA A 343 19.09 -15.72 -5.32
CA ALA A 343 18.76 -14.31 -5.48
C ALA A 343 18.49 -13.61 -4.13
N LEU A 344 17.70 -14.23 -3.24
CA LEU A 344 17.46 -13.70 -1.90
C LEU A 344 18.74 -13.61 -1.06
N ARG A 345 19.66 -14.58 -1.21
CA ARG A 345 20.99 -14.53 -0.59
C ARG A 345 21.81 -13.37 -1.13
N CYS A 346 21.86 -13.14 -2.44
CA CYS A 346 22.57 -12.01 -3.01
C CYS A 346 21.98 -10.66 -2.57
N ALA A 347 20.65 -10.56 -2.43
CA ALA A 347 20.00 -9.37 -1.86
C ALA A 347 20.43 -9.13 -0.40
N TRP A 348 20.52 -10.20 0.39
CA TRP A 348 21.01 -10.17 1.76
C TRP A 348 22.48 -9.77 1.84
N GLU A 349 23.34 -10.36 1.01
CA GLU A 349 24.78 -10.08 0.97
C GLU A 349 25.09 -8.64 0.52
N ALA A 350 24.26 -8.07 -0.36
CA ALA A 350 24.37 -6.69 -0.78
C ALA A 350 23.91 -5.67 0.29
N SER A 351 23.26 -6.14 1.35
CA SER A 351 22.78 -5.28 2.42
C SER A 351 23.94 -4.76 3.28
N ALA A 352 23.81 -3.53 3.78
CA ALA A 352 24.77 -2.95 4.72
C ALA A 352 24.95 -3.81 5.98
N ALA A 353 23.93 -4.61 6.33
CA ALA A 353 23.98 -5.58 7.42
C ALA A 353 25.04 -6.66 7.20
N PHE A 354 25.13 -7.24 6.01
CA PHE A 354 26.09 -8.31 5.69
C PHE A 354 27.53 -7.80 5.63
N ALA A 355 27.77 -6.64 4.99
CA ALA A 355 29.10 -6.03 4.93
C ALA A 355 29.67 -5.75 6.33
N ARG A 356 28.82 -5.28 7.24
CA ARG A 356 29.19 -5.00 8.64
C ARG A 356 29.41 -6.28 9.45
N LEU A 357 28.67 -7.35 9.17
CA LEU A 357 28.89 -8.67 9.79
C LEU A 357 30.23 -9.29 9.39
N ASN A 358 30.65 -9.18 8.13
CA ASN A 358 31.98 -9.64 7.69
C ASN A 358 33.12 -8.81 8.30
N GLU A 359 32.94 -7.49 8.41
CA GLU A 359 33.92 -6.61 9.07
C GLU A 359 34.10 -6.96 10.56
N LEU A 360 33.01 -7.34 11.24
CA LEU A 360 33.02 -7.80 12.63
C LEU A 360 33.62 -9.21 12.76
N ALA A 361 33.33 -10.12 11.83
CA ALA A 361 33.90 -11.47 11.80
C ALA A 361 35.43 -11.44 11.60
N ALA A 362 35.95 -10.54 10.76
CA ALA A 362 37.38 -10.37 10.51
C ALA A 362 38.16 -9.78 11.71
N LYS A 363 37.46 -9.25 12.73
CA LYS A 363 38.05 -8.69 13.96
C LYS A 363 38.03 -9.67 15.14
N LEU A 364 37.51 -10.88 14.95
CA LEU A 364 37.55 -11.95 15.96
C LEU A 364 38.97 -12.55 16.06
N PRO A 365 39.48 -12.87 17.27
CA PRO A 365 40.77 -13.53 17.41
C PRO A 365 40.78 -14.93 16.80
N ASP A 366 41.91 -15.33 16.20
CA ASP A 366 42.15 -16.62 15.53
C ASP A 366 42.25 -17.83 16.49
N ASP A 367 41.91 -17.67 17.78
CA ASP A 367 42.17 -18.67 18.83
C ASP A 367 41.20 -19.86 18.83
N GLY A 368 40.49 -20.10 17.72
CA GLY A 368 39.86 -21.40 17.43
C GLY A 368 38.76 -21.81 18.40
N GLY A 369 38.13 -20.86 19.09
CA GLY A 369 36.97 -21.14 19.93
C GLY A 369 35.82 -21.77 19.13
N PRO A 370 35.02 -22.68 19.72
CA PRO A 370 33.99 -23.44 19.02
C PRO A 370 32.94 -22.56 18.33
N ASP A 371 32.79 -21.31 18.75
CA ASP A 371 31.87 -20.34 18.16
C ASP A 371 32.43 -19.64 16.91
N ALA A 372 33.75 -19.44 16.80
CA ALA A 372 34.38 -18.84 15.63
C ALA A 372 34.46 -19.83 14.46
N ALA A 373 34.84 -21.09 14.72
CA ALA A 373 34.82 -22.16 13.73
C ALA A 373 33.40 -22.47 13.25
N ARG A 374 32.40 -22.48 14.16
CA ARG A 374 30.98 -22.66 13.81
C ARG A 374 30.40 -21.50 13.01
N LEU A 375 30.80 -20.26 13.31
CA LEU A 375 30.39 -19.09 12.55
C LEU A 375 30.97 -19.15 11.13
N ALA A 376 32.24 -19.57 10.97
CA ALA A 376 32.86 -19.79 9.66
C ALA A 376 32.20 -20.93 8.86
N ASP A 377 31.79 -22.02 9.52
CA ASP A 377 31.11 -23.18 8.89
C ASP A 377 29.66 -22.85 8.46
N VAL A 378 28.97 -21.97 9.20
CA VAL A 378 27.62 -21.47 8.88
C VAL A 378 27.66 -20.41 7.78
N LEU A 379 28.65 -19.52 7.80
CA LEU A 379 28.87 -18.53 6.73
C LEU A 379 29.34 -19.18 5.42
N SER A 380 30.01 -20.33 5.48
CA SER A 380 30.38 -21.14 4.31
C SER A 380 29.33 -22.16 3.87
N GLY A 381 28.30 -22.42 4.70
CA GLY A 381 27.10 -23.19 4.34
C GLY A 381 27.17 -24.71 4.57
N ASN A 382 28.07 -25.22 5.42
CA ASN A 382 28.37 -26.67 5.51
C ASN A 382 27.79 -27.44 6.71
N ALA A 383 27.07 -26.82 7.66
CA ALA A 383 26.69 -27.51 8.90
C ALA A 383 25.43 -28.41 8.78
N ALA A 384 25.56 -29.71 9.09
CA ALA A 384 24.45 -30.67 9.26
C ALA A 384 23.84 -30.60 10.69
N VAL A 385 22.53 -30.83 10.81
CA VAL A 385 21.74 -30.63 12.05
C VAL A 385 21.83 -31.84 13.00
N PRO A 386 22.12 -31.67 14.32
CA PRO A 386 22.04 -32.75 15.31
C PRO A 386 20.60 -33.05 15.76
N ALA A 387 20.32 -34.33 16.04
CA ALA A 387 18.98 -34.92 16.17
C ALA A 387 18.15 -34.55 17.43
N ASP A 388 18.70 -33.85 18.42
CA ASP A 388 18.12 -33.85 19.78
C ASP A 388 17.30 -32.59 20.15
N PHE A 389 16.51 -32.04 19.22
CA PHE A 389 15.66 -30.87 19.55
C PHE A 389 14.21 -31.05 19.09
N VAL A 390 13.42 -31.72 19.95
CA VAL A 390 11.95 -31.80 19.86
C VAL A 390 11.34 -30.62 20.63
N PRO A 391 10.45 -29.80 20.05
CA PRO A 391 9.74 -28.75 20.79
C PRO A 391 8.68 -29.34 21.74
N ARG A 392 8.59 -28.79 22.97
CA ARG A 392 7.53 -29.11 23.94
C ARG A 392 6.16 -28.62 23.43
N GLU A 393 5.22 -29.57 23.32
CA GLU A 393 3.80 -29.35 23.10
C GLU A 393 3.16 -28.59 24.26
N ASN A 394 2.44 -27.51 23.95
CA ASN A 394 1.40 -26.96 24.81
C ASN A 394 0.12 -27.77 24.57
N ASP A 395 0.10 -28.98 25.13
CA ASP A 395 -1.08 -29.82 25.23
C ASP A 395 -1.65 -29.65 26.65
N ALA A 396 -2.41 -28.57 26.87
CA ALA A 396 -3.34 -28.54 28.00
C ALA A 396 -4.57 -29.40 27.61
N ARG A 397 -4.35 -30.71 27.60
CA ARG A 397 -5.41 -31.70 27.70
C ARG A 397 -6.12 -31.48 29.03
N VAL A 398 -7.38 -31.09 28.97
CA VAL A 398 -8.32 -31.51 30.02
C VAL A 398 -8.32 -33.03 30.00
N PRO A 399 -8.00 -33.74 31.09
CA PRO A 399 -8.04 -35.19 31.09
C PRO A 399 -9.48 -35.64 30.80
N ALA A 400 -9.62 -36.46 29.77
CA ALA A 400 -10.85 -37.19 29.51
C ALA A 400 -11.18 -38.05 30.73
N ALA A 401 -12.38 -37.86 31.30
CA ALA A 401 -12.95 -38.79 32.26
C ALA A 401 -12.97 -40.20 31.62
N PRO A 402 -12.73 -41.27 32.41
CA PRO A 402 -12.76 -42.63 31.89
C PRO A 402 -14.14 -42.91 31.28
N ALA A 403 -14.13 -43.57 30.12
CA ALA A 403 -15.31 -43.96 29.38
C ALA A 403 -16.15 -44.96 30.20
N GLU A 404 -17.07 -44.44 31.02
CA GLU A 404 -18.28 -45.19 31.34
C GLU A 404 -19.13 -45.26 30.09
N ALA A 405 -19.57 -46.47 29.76
CA ALA A 405 -20.38 -46.77 28.58
C ALA A 405 -21.57 -45.79 28.52
N ALA A 406 -21.55 -44.92 27.51
CA ALA A 406 -22.67 -44.03 27.25
C ALA A 406 -23.95 -44.87 27.12
N PRO A 407 -25.03 -44.53 27.84
CA PRO A 407 -26.31 -45.19 27.64
C PRO A 407 -26.68 -45.07 26.16
N GLN A 408 -27.24 -46.13 25.57
CA GLN A 408 -27.66 -46.09 24.18
C GLN A 408 -28.48 -44.83 23.93
N PRO A 409 -28.20 -44.07 22.85
CA PRO A 409 -28.92 -42.85 22.56
C PRO A 409 -30.42 -43.19 22.50
N PRO A 410 -31.29 -42.37 23.11
CA PRO A 410 -32.73 -42.59 23.01
C PRO A 410 -33.13 -42.65 21.53
N PRO A 411 -34.16 -43.44 21.17
CA PRO A 411 -34.60 -43.57 19.79
C PRO A 411 -34.83 -42.18 19.20
N ARG A 412 -34.24 -41.94 18.02
CA ARG A 412 -34.25 -40.64 17.32
C ARG A 412 -35.68 -40.08 17.31
N PRO A 413 -35.93 -38.90 17.88
CA PRO A 413 -37.19 -38.23 17.67
C PRO A 413 -37.32 -37.92 16.19
N SER A 414 -38.51 -38.11 15.68
CA SER A 414 -38.83 -37.91 14.29
C SER A 414 -38.56 -36.42 13.93
N ALA A 415 -37.76 -36.14 12.88
CA ALA A 415 -37.43 -34.77 12.43
C ALA A 415 -38.64 -33.82 12.48
N SER A 416 -38.44 -32.54 12.85
CA SER A 416 -39.53 -31.56 12.91
C SER A 416 -40.29 -31.54 11.57
N PRO A 417 -41.62 -31.32 11.58
CA PRO A 417 -42.40 -31.21 10.35
C PRO A 417 -41.76 -30.23 9.34
N GLU A 418 -41.22 -29.12 9.83
CA GLU A 418 -40.57 -28.09 9.03
C GLU A 418 -39.21 -28.54 8.47
N ALA A 419 -38.42 -29.33 9.21
CA ALA A 419 -37.19 -29.91 8.68
C ALA A 419 -37.47 -30.93 7.58
N ARG A 420 -38.52 -31.74 7.71
CA ARG A 420 -38.92 -32.69 6.65
C ARG A 420 -39.38 -31.97 5.39
N GLU A 421 -40.13 -30.91 5.54
CA GLU A 421 -40.67 -30.14 4.42
C GLU A 421 -39.56 -29.38 3.68
N THR A 422 -38.64 -28.73 4.41
CA THR A 422 -37.47 -28.09 3.81
C THR A 422 -36.55 -29.12 3.12
N LEU A 423 -36.36 -30.30 3.71
CA LEU A 423 -35.61 -31.38 3.07
C LEU A 423 -36.30 -31.92 1.82
N ALA A 424 -37.62 -32.09 1.83
CA ALA A 424 -38.39 -32.54 0.67
C ALA A 424 -38.20 -31.57 -0.50
N LEU A 425 -38.34 -30.26 -0.26
CA LEU A 425 -38.14 -29.24 -1.29
C LEU A 425 -36.70 -29.22 -1.82
N LEU A 426 -35.69 -29.35 -0.94
CA LEU A 426 -34.29 -29.43 -1.38
C LEU A 426 -33.99 -30.69 -2.20
N ASN A 427 -34.68 -31.81 -1.93
CA ASN A 427 -34.53 -33.06 -2.66
C ASN A 427 -35.18 -33.00 -4.05
N ASP A 428 -36.21 -32.19 -4.22
CA ASP A 428 -36.95 -32.05 -5.49
C ASP A 428 -36.28 -31.04 -6.46
N LEU A 429 -35.21 -30.34 -6.05
CA LEU A 429 -34.43 -29.45 -6.91
C LEU A 429 -33.48 -30.21 -7.85
N ASP A 430 -33.17 -29.59 -8.99
CA ASP A 430 -32.16 -30.09 -9.92
C ASP A 430 -30.75 -29.76 -9.40
N TRP A 431 -29.99 -30.79 -8.99
CA TRP A 431 -28.63 -30.63 -8.47
C TRP A 431 -27.59 -30.66 -9.59
N ILE A 432 -26.98 -29.49 -9.84
CA ILE A 432 -25.92 -29.31 -10.85
C ILE A 432 -24.58 -29.86 -10.34
N GLN A 433 -24.32 -29.70 -9.04
CA GLN A 433 -23.08 -30.12 -8.40
C GLN A 433 -23.36 -30.69 -7.02
N GLY A 434 -22.86 -31.90 -6.72
CA GLY A 434 -23.10 -32.56 -5.44
C GLY A 434 -24.53 -33.11 -5.32
N ALA A 435 -24.97 -33.36 -4.08
CA ALA A 435 -26.27 -33.95 -3.78
C ALA A 435 -26.95 -33.19 -2.63
N PRO A 436 -28.29 -33.24 -2.52
CA PRO A 436 -29.01 -32.61 -1.43
C PRO A 436 -28.58 -33.16 -0.07
N PRO A 437 -28.68 -32.33 0.98
CA PRO A 437 -28.45 -32.80 2.34
C PRO A 437 -29.48 -33.89 2.68
N GLN A 438 -28.99 -35.04 3.15
CA GLN A 438 -29.86 -36.17 3.52
C GLN A 438 -30.61 -35.90 4.83
N THR A 439 -30.04 -35.07 5.70
CA THR A 439 -30.64 -34.62 6.96
C THR A 439 -30.23 -33.18 7.27
N LEU A 440 -31.04 -32.47 8.06
CA LEU A 440 -30.65 -31.21 8.69
C LEU A 440 -30.17 -31.49 10.13
N PRO A 441 -29.17 -30.74 10.64
CA PRO A 441 -28.59 -31.01 11.95
C PRO A 441 -29.58 -30.67 13.06
N GLU A 442 -29.91 -31.65 13.90
CA GLU A 442 -30.71 -31.44 15.12
C GLU A 442 -29.99 -30.50 16.07
N ASN A 443 -30.68 -29.45 16.51
CA ASN A 443 -30.15 -28.36 17.32
C ASN A 443 -28.94 -27.61 16.71
N GLY A 444 -28.55 -27.91 15.47
CA GLY A 444 -27.44 -27.27 14.76
C GLY A 444 -27.90 -26.28 13.69
N VAL A 445 -26.94 -25.53 13.14
CA VAL A 445 -27.21 -24.54 12.09
C VAL A 445 -26.73 -25.05 10.73
N ALA A 446 -27.57 -24.93 9.72
CA ALA A 446 -27.23 -25.11 8.31
C ALA A 446 -27.39 -23.78 7.57
N PHE A 447 -26.61 -23.56 6.51
CA PHE A 447 -26.72 -22.36 5.69
C PHE A 447 -27.17 -22.69 4.27
N LEU A 448 -28.12 -21.91 3.76
CA LEU A 448 -28.48 -21.84 2.35
C LEU A 448 -27.92 -20.54 1.79
N ASP A 449 -26.95 -20.62 0.88
CA ASP A 449 -26.43 -19.48 0.14
C ASP A 449 -27.16 -19.36 -1.20
N ILE A 450 -28.05 -18.37 -1.31
CA ILE A 450 -28.88 -18.14 -2.49
C ILE A 450 -28.11 -17.21 -3.42
N TRP A 451 -27.51 -17.81 -4.44
CA TRP A 451 -26.59 -17.17 -5.36
C TRP A 451 -27.28 -16.80 -6.67
N LEU A 452 -27.10 -15.56 -7.13
CA LEU A 452 -27.53 -15.13 -8.46
C LEU A 452 -26.39 -15.34 -9.45
N ALA A 453 -26.64 -16.12 -10.50
CA ALA A 453 -25.69 -16.24 -11.58
C ALA A 453 -25.52 -14.87 -12.29
N PRO A 454 -24.29 -14.46 -12.64
CA PRO A 454 -24.04 -13.16 -13.25
C PRO A 454 -24.56 -13.09 -14.70
N GLU A 455 -25.12 -11.93 -15.08
CA GLU A 455 -25.54 -11.64 -16.46
C GLU A 455 -24.33 -11.37 -17.39
N PRO A 456 -24.45 -11.64 -18.71
CA PRO A 456 -23.42 -11.27 -19.69
C PRO A 456 -23.47 -9.75 -19.98
N GLY A 457 -22.46 -8.99 -19.53
CA GLY A 457 -22.36 -7.56 -19.84
C GLY A 457 -21.03 -6.88 -19.42
N PRO A 458 -20.64 -5.75 -20.05
CA PRO A 458 -19.35 -5.07 -19.82
C PRO A 458 -19.32 -3.97 -18.73
N PHE A 459 -20.40 -3.76 -17.96
CA PHE A 459 -20.51 -2.87 -16.79
C PHE A 459 -21.38 -3.62 -15.75
N GLU A 460 -21.20 -3.68 -14.42
CA GLU A 460 -20.49 -2.87 -13.41
C GLU A 460 -20.41 -3.68 -12.05
N PRO A 461 -20.20 -3.15 -10.82
CA PRO A 461 -19.20 -3.64 -9.86
C PRO A 461 -19.79 -4.19 -8.55
N LEU A 462 -20.07 -5.50 -8.44
CA LEU A 462 -20.38 -6.14 -7.14
C LEU A 462 -19.55 -7.40 -6.94
N TRP A 463 -18.24 -7.21 -6.80
CA TRP A 463 -17.25 -8.28 -6.75
C TRP A 463 -17.12 -8.84 -5.31
N HIS A 464 -18.13 -9.60 -4.87
CA HIS A 464 -18.05 -10.45 -3.65
C HIS A 464 -18.78 -11.80 -3.75
N ARG A 465 -19.38 -12.19 -4.88
CA ARG A 465 -20.34 -13.32 -4.91
C ARG A 465 -19.75 -14.57 -5.56
N ILE A 466 -18.70 -15.12 -4.93
CA ILE A 466 -18.32 -16.51 -5.14
C ILE A 466 -19.22 -17.35 -4.23
N PRO A 467 -19.99 -18.31 -4.76
CA PRO A 467 -20.94 -19.07 -3.96
C PRO A 467 -20.24 -19.78 -2.78
N ALA A 468 -20.86 -19.67 -1.61
CA ALA A 468 -20.44 -20.14 -0.28
C ALA A 468 -19.13 -19.58 0.29
N ARG A 469 -18.32 -18.83 -0.47
CA ARG A 469 -16.98 -18.42 -0.05
C ARG A 469 -16.96 -17.66 1.28
N ARG A 470 -17.86 -16.70 1.46
CA ARG A 470 -17.87 -15.89 2.69
C ARG A 470 -18.25 -16.71 3.92
N ILE A 471 -19.13 -17.69 3.76
CA ILE A 471 -19.54 -18.61 4.82
C ILE A 471 -18.35 -19.51 5.19
N ASP A 472 -17.65 -20.05 4.19
CA ASP A 472 -16.45 -20.87 4.40
C ASP A 472 -15.33 -20.10 5.12
N GLU A 473 -15.11 -18.82 4.76
CA GLU A 473 -14.16 -17.94 5.44
C GLU A 473 -14.52 -17.74 6.92
N LEU A 474 -15.80 -17.58 7.25
CA LEU A 474 -16.27 -17.40 8.62
C LEU A 474 -16.18 -18.68 9.45
N LEU A 475 -16.40 -19.85 8.84
CA LEU A 475 -16.36 -21.15 9.50
C LEU A 475 -14.93 -21.73 9.63
N GLY A 476 -13.99 -21.25 8.82
CA GLY A 476 -12.58 -21.66 8.86
C GLY A 476 -12.41 -23.17 8.68
N ARG A 477 -11.61 -23.82 9.55
CA ARG A 477 -11.32 -25.26 9.46
C ARG A 477 -12.54 -26.16 9.70
N ALA A 478 -13.59 -25.63 10.32
CA ALA A 478 -14.82 -26.37 10.61
C ALA A 478 -15.84 -26.29 9.48
N ALA A 479 -15.53 -25.59 8.38
CA ALA A 479 -16.40 -25.43 7.22
C ALA A 479 -16.95 -26.79 6.72
N GLU A 480 -16.11 -27.83 6.64
CA GLU A 480 -16.51 -29.16 6.17
C GLU A 480 -17.52 -29.87 7.09
N SER A 481 -17.59 -29.47 8.38
CA SER A 481 -18.48 -30.08 9.37
C SER A 481 -19.85 -29.39 9.48
N VAL A 482 -20.02 -28.25 8.80
CA VAL A 482 -21.23 -27.43 8.83
C VAL A 482 -21.95 -27.57 7.48
N PRO A 483 -23.24 -27.93 7.46
CA PRO A 483 -23.98 -28.03 6.21
C PRO A 483 -24.14 -26.66 5.55
N VAL A 484 -23.57 -26.50 4.36
CA VAL A 484 -23.72 -25.32 3.51
C VAL A 484 -24.14 -25.80 2.12
N CYS A 485 -25.26 -25.29 1.63
CA CYS A 485 -25.75 -25.57 0.28
C CYS A 485 -25.91 -24.26 -0.49
N VAL A 486 -25.66 -24.31 -1.80
CA VAL A 486 -25.82 -23.17 -2.69
C VAL A 486 -27.07 -23.38 -3.53
N LEU A 487 -27.97 -22.40 -3.51
CA LEU A 487 -29.16 -22.37 -4.35
C LEU A 487 -28.94 -21.31 -5.43
N ALA A 488 -28.68 -21.76 -6.66
CA ALA A 488 -28.37 -20.87 -7.78
C ALA A 488 -29.66 -20.43 -8.49
N LEU A 489 -29.73 -19.14 -8.83
CA LEU A 489 -30.85 -18.52 -9.55
C LEU A 489 -30.36 -17.90 -10.86
N GLU A 490 -31.03 -18.24 -11.97
CA GLU A 490 -30.75 -17.75 -13.32
C GLU A 490 -31.96 -17.97 -14.26
N HIS A 491 -32.22 -17.02 -15.16
CA HIS A 491 -33.33 -17.12 -16.12
C HIS A 491 -32.96 -17.82 -17.43
N SER A 492 -31.68 -18.14 -17.64
CA SER A 492 -31.14 -18.72 -18.88
C SER A 492 -30.64 -20.17 -18.68
N PRO A 493 -31.21 -21.16 -19.41
CA PRO A 493 -30.80 -22.56 -19.31
C PRO A 493 -29.29 -22.78 -19.49
N GLY A 494 -28.67 -23.58 -18.62
CA GLY A 494 -27.27 -24.00 -18.71
C GLY A 494 -26.22 -22.90 -18.42
N ARG A 495 -26.63 -21.71 -17.96
CA ARG A 495 -25.68 -20.64 -17.60
C ARG A 495 -25.02 -20.89 -16.26
N ILE A 496 -25.72 -21.44 -15.27
CA ILE A 496 -25.15 -21.75 -13.95
C ILE A 496 -23.94 -22.69 -14.10
N GLU A 497 -24.07 -23.77 -14.88
CA GLU A 497 -22.98 -24.71 -15.21
C GLU A 497 -21.78 -24.01 -15.86
N LYS A 498 -22.04 -23.17 -16.87
CA LYS A 498 -20.98 -22.40 -17.55
C LYS A 498 -20.28 -21.44 -16.61
N THR A 499 -21.01 -20.78 -15.71
CA THR A 499 -20.42 -19.87 -14.72
C THR A 499 -19.55 -20.63 -13.72
N LEU A 500 -20.03 -21.77 -13.19
CA LEU A 500 -19.28 -22.60 -12.25
C LEU A 500 -18.01 -23.21 -12.86
N ALA A 501 -17.98 -23.41 -14.18
CA ALA A 501 -16.78 -23.89 -14.90
C ALA A 501 -15.62 -22.87 -14.90
N PHE A 502 -15.88 -21.59 -14.65
CA PHE A 502 -14.81 -20.61 -14.47
C PHE A 502 -14.15 -20.80 -13.08
N PRO A 503 -12.80 -20.94 -13.01
CA PRO A 503 -12.09 -21.22 -11.76
C PRO A 503 -12.39 -20.24 -10.61
N ARG A 504 -12.82 -19.03 -10.95
CA ARG A 504 -13.13 -17.98 -9.98
C ARG A 504 -14.47 -18.18 -9.26
N PHE A 505 -15.45 -18.81 -9.89
CA PHE A 505 -16.77 -19.09 -9.31
C PHE A 505 -16.91 -20.54 -8.84
N ALA A 506 -15.86 -21.35 -9.04
CA ALA A 506 -15.80 -22.71 -8.55
C ALA A 506 -16.00 -22.76 -7.04
N THR A 507 -16.96 -23.56 -6.60
CA THR A 507 -17.20 -23.87 -5.19
C THR A 507 -17.12 -25.38 -5.01
N ARG A 508 -16.76 -25.84 -3.81
CA ARG A 508 -16.80 -27.27 -3.46
C ARG A 508 -18.12 -27.67 -2.80
N ARG A 509 -18.99 -26.70 -2.52
CA ARG A 509 -20.29 -26.95 -1.88
C ARG A 509 -21.30 -27.49 -2.89
N PRO A 510 -22.30 -28.27 -2.44
CA PRO A 510 -23.42 -28.66 -3.28
C PRO A 510 -24.14 -27.45 -3.87
N VAL A 511 -24.49 -27.50 -5.16
CA VAL A 511 -25.19 -26.44 -5.90
C VAL A 511 -26.42 -27.01 -6.59
N ALA A 512 -27.59 -26.44 -6.29
CA ALA A 512 -28.86 -26.74 -6.95
C ALA A 512 -29.33 -25.57 -7.83
N ASP A 513 -29.98 -25.86 -8.94
CA ASP A 513 -30.69 -24.88 -9.77
C ASP A 513 -32.09 -24.65 -9.18
N LEU A 514 -32.26 -23.52 -8.51
CA LEU A 514 -33.55 -23.14 -7.94
C LEU A 514 -34.51 -22.58 -9.00
N SER A 515 -33.97 -22.14 -10.14
CA SER A 515 -34.74 -21.57 -11.25
C SER A 515 -35.52 -22.63 -12.03
N ALA A 516 -35.01 -23.87 -12.05
CA ALA A 516 -35.68 -25.01 -12.66
C ALA A 516 -37.00 -25.39 -11.95
N ALA A 517 -37.13 -25.05 -10.67
CA ALA A 517 -38.32 -25.34 -9.87
C ALA A 517 -39.51 -24.38 -10.12
N GLY A 518 -39.34 -23.34 -10.95
CA GLY A 518 -40.43 -22.42 -11.32
C GLY A 518 -41.19 -21.84 -10.12
N ASP A 519 -42.51 -21.93 -10.14
CA ASP A 519 -43.41 -21.42 -9.08
C ASP A 519 -43.13 -22.07 -7.71
N ASP A 520 -42.67 -23.33 -7.68
CA ASP A 520 -42.34 -24.03 -6.43
C ASP A 520 -41.04 -23.49 -5.82
N GLY A 521 -40.08 -23.07 -6.65
CA GLY A 521 -38.86 -22.39 -6.22
C GLY A 521 -39.13 -21.00 -5.63
N GLU A 522 -40.01 -20.23 -6.26
CA GLU A 522 -40.44 -18.91 -5.75
C GLU A 522 -41.25 -19.05 -4.44
N ALA A 523 -42.16 -20.03 -4.37
CA ALA A 523 -42.88 -20.36 -3.15
C ALA A 523 -41.93 -20.77 -2.01
N PHE A 524 -40.86 -21.52 -2.33
CA PHE A 524 -39.82 -21.90 -1.37
C PHE A 524 -39.04 -20.69 -0.85
N LEU A 525 -38.60 -19.78 -1.71
CA LEU A 525 -37.91 -18.54 -1.29
C LEU A 525 -38.81 -17.66 -0.42
N LYS A 526 -40.09 -17.53 -0.80
CA LYS A 526 -41.10 -16.80 -0.03
C LYS A 526 -41.31 -17.43 1.34
N LYS A 527 -41.30 -18.75 1.43
CA LYS A 527 -41.41 -19.49 2.69
C LYS A 527 -40.19 -19.33 3.59
N LEU A 528 -38.99 -19.26 3.01
CA LEU A 528 -37.77 -18.88 3.73
C LEU A 528 -37.73 -17.39 4.11
N GLY A 529 -38.69 -16.60 3.60
CA GLY A 529 -38.82 -15.18 3.86
C GLY A 529 -37.71 -14.36 3.19
N VAL A 530 -37.20 -14.83 2.06
CA VAL A 530 -36.19 -14.14 1.27
C VAL A 530 -36.88 -13.07 0.44
N GLU A 531 -36.68 -11.81 0.80
CA GLU A 531 -37.31 -10.66 0.14
C GLU A 531 -36.38 -9.99 -0.88
N GLU A 532 -35.07 -10.13 -0.68
CA GLU A 532 -34.03 -9.56 -1.52
C GLU A 532 -32.99 -10.62 -1.86
N LEU A 533 -32.45 -10.53 -3.08
CA LEU A 533 -31.42 -11.44 -3.56
C LEU A 533 -30.13 -10.68 -3.86
N PRO A 534 -28.98 -11.33 -3.64
CA PRO A 534 -28.77 -12.67 -3.10
C PRO A 534 -28.90 -12.64 -1.59
N ALA A 535 -29.15 -13.82 -1.02
CA ALA A 535 -29.39 -13.95 0.40
C ALA A 535 -28.72 -15.20 0.94
N VAL A 536 -28.33 -15.14 2.20
CA VAL A 536 -27.98 -16.29 3.02
C VAL A 536 -29.12 -16.51 3.99
N VAL A 537 -29.59 -17.74 4.11
CA VAL A 537 -30.56 -18.16 5.11
C VAL A 537 -29.91 -19.15 6.05
N ALA A 538 -29.90 -18.84 7.34
CA ALA A 538 -29.46 -19.76 8.38
C ALA A 538 -30.66 -20.54 8.92
N LEU A 539 -30.59 -21.85 8.85
CA LEU A 539 -31.64 -22.78 9.28
C LEU A 539 -31.23 -23.47 10.59
N ARG A 540 -32.15 -23.56 11.55
CA ARG A 540 -32.05 -24.43 12.72
C ARG A 540 -33.31 -25.27 12.83
N ASP A 541 -33.16 -26.58 12.88
CA ASP A 541 -34.27 -27.54 12.87
C ASP A 541 -35.27 -27.31 11.71
N GLY A 542 -34.75 -26.93 10.54
CA GLY A 542 -35.56 -26.64 9.35
C GLY A 542 -36.20 -25.26 9.29
N LYS A 543 -36.04 -24.43 10.32
CA LYS A 543 -36.63 -23.08 10.40
C LYS A 543 -35.58 -21.99 10.16
N PRO A 544 -35.91 -20.95 9.36
CA PRO A 544 -35.03 -19.80 9.21
C PRO A 544 -34.93 -19.05 10.55
N ILE A 545 -33.73 -19.01 11.11
CA ILE A 545 -33.41 -18.25 12.33
C ILE A 545 -32.75 -16.90 12.03
N TRP A 546 -32.27 -16.73 10.80
CA TRP A 546 -31.73 -15.48 10.28
C TRP A 546 -31.68 -15.51 8.76
N ARG A 547 -31.76 -14.32 8.16
CA ARG A 547 -31.64 -14.08 6.72
C ARG A 547 -30.98 -12.73 6.48
N GLY A 548 -30.19 -12.62 5.42
CA GLY A 548 -29.50 -11.38 5.06
C GLY A 548 -28.44 -11.63 3.99
N VAL A 549 -27.58 -10.65 3.71
CA VAL A 549 -26.45 -10.87 2.79
C VAL A 549 -25.28 -11.53 3.53
N ALA A 550 -24.44 -12.28 2.80
CA ALA A 550 -23.34 -13.04 3.41
C ALA A 550 -22.35 -12.19 4.21
N GLN A 551 -22.22 -10.89 3.90
CA GLN A 551 -21.36 -9.95 4.64
C GLN A 551 -21.86 -9.69 6.06
N ASP A 552 -23.16 -9.81 6.29
CA ASP A 552 -23.83 -9.40 7.53
C ASP A 552 -24.10 -10.56 8.47
N ILE A 553 -23.57 -11.76 8.17
CA ILE A 553 -23.74 -12.95 9.01
C ILE A 553 -23.25 -12.63 10.44
N PRO A 554 -24.16 -12.61 11.43
CA PRO A 554 -23.82 -12.32 12.81
C PRO A 554 -22.85 -13.34 13.40
N ALA A 555 -21.90 -12.90 14.22
CA ALA A 555 -20.94 -13.78 14.91
C ALA A 555 -21.63 -14.90 15.70
N TRP A 556 -22.79 -14.63 16.31
CA TRP A 556 -23.55 -15.63 17.07
C TRP A 556 -24.04 -16.80 16.22
N LEU A 557 -24.25 -16.61 14.92
CA LEU A 557 -24.66 -17.68 14.00
C LEU A 557 -23.50 -18.57 13.61
N VAL A 558 -22.31 -17.98 13.47
CA VAL A 558 -21.07 -18.72 13.29
C VAL A 558 -20.82 -19.58 14.54
N ASP A 559 -20.91 -18.98 15.73
CA ASP A 559 -20.77 -19.72 16.99
C ASP A 559 -21.84 -20.80 17.16
N ALA A 560 -23.09 -20.53 16.78
CA ALA A 560 -24.17 -21.52 16.81
C ALA A 560 -23.97 -22.66 15.81
N ALA A 561 -23.37 -22.40 14.64
CA ALA A 561 -23.03 -23.43 13.67
C ALA A 561 -21.89 -24.33 14.17
N LEU A 562 -20.96 -23.76 14.94
CA LEU A 562 -19.82 -24.48 15.53
C LEU A 562 -20.16 -25.19 16.84
N ASN A 563 -21.24 -24.81 17.53
CA ASN A 563 -21.62 -25.34 18.84
C ASN A 563 -23.10 -25.72 18.92
N ARG A 564 -23.38 -27.03 19.04
CA ARG A 564 -24.75 -27.59 19.10
C ARG A 564 -25.53 -27.19 20.36
N ASP A 565 -24.85 -26.87 21.45
CA ASP A 565 -25.47 -26.46 22.72
C ASP A 565 -25.63 -24.93 22.84
N PHE A 566 -25.43 -24.19 21.74
CA PHE A 566 -25.48 -22.74 21.74
C PHE A 566 -26.90 -22.19 22.00
N ALA A 567 -27.00 -21.35 23.04
CA ALA A 567 -28.22 -20.64 23.45
C ALA A 567 -28.17 -19.15 23.05
N PRO A 568 -28.94 -18.72 22.02
CA PRO A 568 -28.87 -17.36 21.48
C PRO A 568 -29.19 -16.25 22.50
N GLU A 569 -30.17 -16.45 23.38
CA GLU A 569 -30.55 -15.42 24.36
C GLU A 569 -29.46 -15.18 25.40
N LYS A 570 -28.84 -16.25 25.92
CA LYS A 570 -27.71 -16.13 26.85
C LYS A 570 -26.50 -15.46 26.21
N PHE A 571 -26.30 -15.65 24.90
CA PHE A 571 -25.26 -14.94 24.15
C PHE A 571 -25.60 -13.45 24.01
N ARG A 572 -26.85 -13.10 23.64
CA ARG A 572 -27.29 -11.71 23.50
C ARG A 572 -27.22 -10.95 24.82
N GLU A 573 -27.69 -11.56 25.92
CA GLU A 573 -27.60 -10.97 27.27
C GLU A 573 -26.15 -10.70 27.66
N ARG A 574 -25.26 -11.68 27.46
CA ARG A 574 -23.82 -11.51 27.73
C ARG A 574 -23.20 -10.40 26.89
N ARG A 575 -23.51 -10.34 25.59
CA ARG A 575 -23.00 -9.30 24.69
C ARG A 575 -23.56 -7.92 25.01
N ALA A 576 -24.83 -7.82 25.42
CA ALA A 576 -25.44 -6.56 25.86
C ALA A 576 -24.80 -6.05 27.15
N ALA A 577 -24.52 -6.93 28.11
CA ALA A 577 -23.80 -6.59 29.33
C ALA A 577 -22.36 -6.14 29.04
N GLU A 578 -21.63 -6.86 28.19
CA GLU A 578 -20.28 -6.47 27.74
C GLU A 578 -20.28 -5.12 27.00
N ARG A 579 -21.30 -4.86 26.17
CA ARG A 579 -21.47 -3.58 25.45
C ARG A 579 -21.71 -2.42 26.41
N ALA A 580 -22.60 -2.61 27.39
CA ALA A 580 -22.88 -1.59 28.41
C ALA A 580 -21.65 -1.29 29.28
N GLU A 581 -20.89 -2.34 29.67
CA GLU A 581 -19.61 -2.18 30.39
C GLU A 581 -18.59 -1.41 29.54
N TYR A 582 -18.46 -1.74 28.25
CA TYR A 582 -17.59 -1.03 27.31
C TYR A 582 -17.96 0.45 27.17
N ASP A 583 -19.24 0.75 26.94
CA ASP A 583 -19.71 2.12 26.70
C ASP A 583 -19.52 3.00 27.94
N ALA A 584 -19.79 2.47 29.14
CA ALA A 584 -19.55 3.18 30.40
C ALA A 584 -18.07 3.55 30.58
N VAL A 585 -17.17 2.58 30.33
CA VAL A 585 -15.73 2.77 30.46
C VAL A 585 -15.17 3.70 29.37
N PHE A 586 -15.72 3.66 28.16
CA PHE A 586 -15.37 4.59 27.09
C PHE A 586 -15.73 6.03 27.45
N LEU A 587 -16.92 6.27 28.02
CA LEU A 587 -17.31 7.60 28.50
C LEU A 587 -16.37 8.11 29.60
N GLU A 588 -15.98 7.25 30.55
CA GLU A 588 -14.99 7.57 31.59
C GLU A 588 -13.65 8.02 30.96
N LEU A 589 -13.16 7.26 29.97
CA LEU A 589 -11.94 7.60 29.22
C LEU A 589 -12.04 8.94 28.48
N VAL A 590 -13.17 9.22 27.82
CA VAL A 590 -13.41 10.49 27.11
C VAL A 590 -13.39 11.67 28.09
N ASN A 591 -14.01 11.53 29.25
CA ASN A 591 -14.03 12.57 30.29
C ASN A 591 -12.63 12.84 30.84
N ILE A 592 -11.83 11.79 31.09
CA ILE A 592 -10.44 11.94 31.51
C ILE A 592 -9.61 12.64 30.45
N ARG A 593 -9.72 12.24 29.17
CA ARG A 593 -9.03 12.89 28.05
C ARG A 593 -9.36 14.37 27.96
N LYS A 594 -10.65 14.72 28.10
CA LYS A 594 -11.11 16.12 28.09
C LYS A 594 -10.43 16.92 29.20
N ARG A 595 -10.33 16.37 30.41
CA ARG A 595 -9.65 17.03 31.54
C ARG A 595 -8.15 17.24 31.29
N ILE A 596 -7.50 16.29 30.62
CA ILE A 596 -6.08 16.40 30.24
C ILE A 596 -5.87 17.50 29.18
N ILE A 597 -6.70 17.53 28.12
CA ILE A 597 -6.50 18.42 26.97
C ILE A 597 -6.99 19.84 27.25
N GLU A 598 -8.16 19.99 27.86
CA GLU A 598 -8.84 21.30 27.97
C GLU A 598 -8.54 22.01 29.29
N SER A 599 -8.51 21.29 30.41
CA SER A 599 -8.31 21.90 31.74
C SER A 599 -6.88 21.80 32.28
N GLY A 600 -6.02 20.98 31.67
CA GLY A 600 -4.66 20.75 32.16
C GLY A 600 -4.62 20.19 33.58
N ASP A 601 -5.66 19.44 33.98
CA ASP A 601 -5.85 18.91 35.33
C ASP A 601 -4.72 17.90 35.65
N PRO A 602 -3.85 18.18 36.64
CA PRO A 602 -2.76 17.27 37.01
C PRO A 602 -3.25 15.91 37.49
N ALA A 603 -4.42 15.87 38.16
CA ALA A 603 -5.01 14.63 38.69
C ALA A 603 -5.57 13.72 37.59
N ALA A 604 -5.93 14.28 36.42
CA ALA A 604 -6.49 13.50 35.32
C ALA A 604 -5.51 12.49 34.73
N THR A 605 -4.19 12.70 34.87
CA THR A 605 -3.18 11.72 34.45
C THR A 605 -3.16 10.51 35.39
N GLU A 606 -3.33 10.72 36.70
CA GLU A 606 -3.42 9.64 37.69
C GLU A 606 -4.70 8.83 37.50
N ASP A 607 -5.82 9.50 37.24
CA ASP A 607 -7.10 8.85 36.91
C ASP A 607 -6.99 7.99 35.64
N LEU A 608 -6.25 8.45 34.63
CA LEU A 608 -6.00 7.67 33.41
C LEU A 608 -5.19 6.41 33.70
N VAL A 609 -4.16 6.49 34.57
CA VAL A 609 -3.37 5.32 34.97
C VAL A 609 -4.23 4.31 35.72
N ALA A 610 -5.06 4.76 36.67
CA ALA A 610 -5.99 3.89 37.39
C ALA A 610 -7.02 3.22 36.46
N LEU A 611 -7.54 3.96 35.47
CA LEU A 611 -8.47 3.39 34.49
C LEU A 611 -7.83 2.28 33.66
N ARG A 612 -6.56 2.42 33.27
CA ARG A 612 -5.85 1.41 32.48
C ARG A 612 -5.70 0.06 33.18
N GLU A 613 -5.66 0.01 34.50
CA GLU A 613 -5.66 -1.25 35.25
C GLU A 613 -6.98 -2.02 35.06
N ARG A 614 -8.10 -1.29 34.95
CA ARG A 614 -9.45 -1.85 34.72
C ARG A 614 -9.72 -2.23 33.26
N LEU A 615 -8.92 -1.71 32.31
CA LEU A 615 -9.12 -1.90 30.87
C LEU A 615 -8.61 -3.24 30.31
N THR A 616 -8.18 -4.18 31.16
CA THR A 616 -7.69 -5.51 30.75
C THR A 616 -8.66 -6.25 29.81
N LYS A 617 -9.97 -6.15 30.06
CA LYS A 617 -11.05 -6.74 29.24
C LYS A 617 -11.25 -6.08 27.88
N PHE A 618 -10.77 -4.84 27.69
CA PHE A 618 -10.99 -4.06 26.48
C PHE A 618 -9.64 -3.55 25.91
N PRO A 619 -8.83 -4.42 25.27
CA PRO A 619 -7.48 -4.07 24.83
C PRO A 619 -7.43 -2.87 23.87
N ALA A 620 -8.46 -2.67 23.05
CA ALA A 620 -8.57 -1.51 22.18
C ALA A 620 -8.75 -0.19 22.94
N LEU A 621 -9.51 -0.20 24.04
CA LEU A 621 -9.67 0.97 24.90
C LEU A 621 -8.41 1.25 25.72
N ASP A 622 -7.72 0.21 26.22
CA ASP A 622 -6.41 0.38 26.88
C ASP A 622 -5.37 0.94 25.91
N MET A 623 -5.40 0.55 24.63
CA MET A 623 -4.55 1.12 23.59
C MET A 623 -4.78 2.62 23.42
N ILE A 624 -6.04 3.06 23.36
CA ILE A 624 -6.39 4.49 23.28
C ILE A 624 -5.97 5.22 24.56
N ALA A 625 -6.18 4.63 25.73
CA ALA A 625 -5.77 5.20 27.01
C ALA A 625 -4.24 5.33 27.13
N ALA A 626 -3.50 4.32 26.65
CA ALA A 626 -2.04 4.37 26.54
C ALA A 626 -1.57 5.46 25.57
N GLU A 627 -2.25 5.65 24.44
CA GLU A 627 -1.94 6.72 23.48
C GLU A 627 -2.14 8.11 24.10
N ILE A 628 -3.26 8.33 24.81
CA ILE A 628 -3.51 9.60 25.53
C ILE A 628 -2.40 9.86 26.55
N LEU A 629 -2.03 8.84 27.35
CA LEU A 629 -0.97 8.95 28.34
C LEU A 629 0.39 9.24 27.70
N ALA A 630 0.74 8.51 26.63
CA ALA A 630 1.94 8.75 25.83
C ALA A 630 1.98 10.19 25.28
N GLY A 631 0.84 10.72 24.84
CA GLY A 631 0.70 12.11 24.38
C GLY A 631 1.10 13.14 25.45
N THR A 632 0.84 12.87 26.74
CA THR A 632 1.25 13.76 27.84
C THR A 632 2.77 13.81 28.03
N PHE A 633 3.46 12.68 27.86
CA PHE A 633 4.92 12.60 27.89
C PHE A 633 5.53 13.23 26.64
N TYR A 634 4.94 12.96 25.47
CA TYR A 634 5.37 13.52 24.19
C TYR A 634 5.29 15.06 24.21
N ALA A 635 4.23 15.65 24.77
CA ALA A 635 4.09 17.10 24.91
C ALA A 635 5.22 17.73 25.74
N LYS A 636 5.77 16.98 26.71
CA LYS A 636 6.92 17.38 27.53
C LYS A 636 8.28 17.03 26.89
N LYS A 637 8.27 16.44 25.68
CA LYS A 637 9.44 15.86 24.99
C LYS A 637 10.12 14.75 25.79
N ASP A 638 9.39 14.08 26.66
CA ASP A 638 9.86 12.90 27.39
C ASP A 638 9.64 11.66 26.52
N TYR A 639 10.56 11.41 25.59
CA TYR A 639 10.46 10.28 24.67
C TYR A 639 10.67 8.93 25.36
N ALA A 640 11.48 8.88 26.43
CA ALA A 640 11.63 7.70 27.26
C ALA A 640 10.31 7.34 27.97
N GLY A 641 9.57 8.34 28.48
CA GLY A 641 8.23 8.18 29.03
C GLY A 641 7.22 7.62 28.01
N VAL A 642 7.26 8.10 26.77
CA VAL A 642 6.46 7.54 25.66
C VAL A 642 6.79 6.07 25.44
N GLY A 643 8.08 5.72 25.38
CA GLY A 643 8.51 4.33 25.22
C GLY A 643 8.13 3.43 26.38
N ALA A 644 8.18 3.93 27.62
CA ALA A 644 7.74 3.17 28.79
C ALA A 644 6.24 2.81 28.71
N VAL A 645 5.40 3.74 28.25
CA VAL A 645 3.97 3.48 28.01
C VAL A 645 3.77 2.44 26.91
N CYS A 646 4.48 2.56 25.79
CA CYS A 646 4.44 1.60 24.69
C CYS A 646 4.92 0.20 25.13
N ALA A 647 6.01 0.13 25.89
CA ALA A 647 6.54 -1.13 26.42
C ALA A 647 5.54 -1.79 27.38
N GLY A 648 4.88 -1.00 28.22
CA GLY A 648 3.85 -1.50 29.15
C GLY A 648 2.70 -2.19 28.42
N ILE A 649 2.17 -1.57 27.37
CA ILE A 649 1.05 -2.16 26.62
C ILE A 649 1.48 -3.37 25.78
N LEU A 650 2.67 -3.34 25.18
CA LEU A 650 3.24 -4.48 24.46
C LEU A 650 3.47 -5.70 25.37
N LYS A 651 3.89 -5.48 26.62
CA LYS A 651 4.04 -6.55 27.63
C LYS A 651 2.69 -7.06 28.12
N LYS A 652 1.68 -6.18 28.22
CA LYS A 652 0.33 -6.53 28.66
C LYS A 652 -0.41 -7.38 27.63
N TYR A 653 -0.18 -7.14 26.33
CA TYR A 653 -0.86 -7.83 25.24
C TYR A 653 0.11 -8.38 24.16
N PRO A 654 0.96 -9.36 24.50
CA PRO A 654 2.02 -9.80 23.60
C PRO A 654 1.55 -10.56 22.35
N SER A 655 0.33 -11.12 22.38
CA SER A 655 -0.25 -11.89 21.28
C SER A 655 -1.15 -11.09 20.33
N LEU A 656 -1.43 -9.82 20.65
CA LEU A 656 -2.35 -9.00 19.85
C LEU A 656 -1.57 -8.19 18.79
N ASN A 657 -1.48 -8.74 17.58
CA ASN A 657 -0.73 -8.14 16.47
C ASN A 657 -1.11 -6.67 16.21
N PHE A 658 -2.41 -6.35 16.21
CA PHE A 658 -2.87 -4.98 15.94
C PHE A 658 -2.36 -3.95 16.96
N ILE A 659 -2.16 -4.35 18.23
CA ILE A 659 -1.58 -3.49 19.26
C ILE A 659 -0.11 -3.27 18.95
N ALA A 660 0.62 -4.34 18.65
CA ALA A 660 2.05 -4.25 18.36
C ALA A 660 2.34 -3.41 17.11
N GLU A 661 1.56 -3.57 16.03
CA GLU A 661 1.64 -2.73 14.84
C GLU A 661 1.30 -1.26 15.13
N HIS A 662 0.30 -1.00 15.97
CA HIS A 662 -0.06 0.35 16.34
C HIS A 662 1.03 1.03 17.18
N GLN A 663 1.60 0.34 18.18
CA GLN A 663 2.73 0.88 18.96
C GLN A 663 3.97 1.12 18.08
N LEU A 664 4.22 0.24 17.11
CA LEU A 664 5.31 0.39 16.16
C LEU A 664 5.15 1.64 15.28
N LYS A 665 3.91 2.01 14.92
CA LYS A 665 3.62 3.27 14.21
C LYS A 665 3.93 4.48 15.09
N ILE A 666 3.52 4.46 16.36
CA ILE A 666 3.82 5.54 17.32
C ILE A 666 5.34 5.71 17.46
N LEU A 667 6.06 4.64 17.73
CA LEU A 667 7.52 4.66 17.94
C LEU A 667 8.28 5.13 16.70
N ASN A 668 7.78 4.82 15.49
CA ASN A 668 8.38 5.27 14.22
C ASN A 668 7.93 6.66 13.75
N ALA A 669 6.99 7.33 14.44
CA ALA A 669 6.47 8.62 14.01
C ALA A 669 7.53 9.75 14.07
N ASN A 670 8.59 9.58 14.85
CA ASN A 670 9.67 10.55 15.02
C ASN A 670 11.02 9.85 15.24
N LEU A 671 12.09 10.38 14.63
CA LEU A 671 13.44 9.80 14.74
C LEU A 671 13.98 9.74 16.17
N ASN A 672 13.77 10.80 16.98
CA ASN A 672 14.23 10.82 18.38
C ASN A 672 13.44 9.80 19.22
N LEU A 673 12.13 9.72 18.97
CA LEU A 673 11.27 8.77 19.66
C LEU A 673 11.65 7.32 19.34
N ARG A 674 12.00 7.03 18.08
CA ARG A 674 12.52 5.72 17.67
C ARG A 674 13.88 5.43 18.31
N ALA A 675 14.83 6.36 18.18
CA ALA A 675 16.21 6.18 18.60
C ALA A 675 16.34 5.97 20.11
N GLU A 676 15.55 6.68 20.93
CA GLU A 676 15.57 6.51 22.39
C GLU A 676 14.85 5.24 22.87
N ASN A 677 14.07 4.58 22.01
CA ASN A 677 13.20 3.47 22.39
C ASN A 677 13.37 2.22 21.53
N LEU A 678 14.56 2.03 20.94
CA LEU A 678 14.87 0.87 20.11
C LEU A 678 14.59 -0.49 20.80
N PRO A 679 14.83 -0.70 22.11
CA PRO A 679 14.43 -1.93 22.81
C PRO A 679 12.91 -2.19 22.77
N VAL A 680 12.10 -1.13 22.75
CA VAL A 680 10.64 -1.21 22.69
C VAL A 680 10.17 -1.48 21.26
N VAL A 681 10.85 -0.90 20.27
CA VAL A 681 10.64 -1.21 18.84
C VAL A 681 10.94 -2.70 18.57
N ILE A 682 12.03 -3.22 19.12
CA ILE A 682 12.39 -4.64 19.08
C ILE A 682 11.27 -5.50 19.67
N LEU A 683 10.76 -5.13 20.85
CA LEU A 683 9.66 -5.85 21.51
C LEU A 683 8.38 -5.87 20.63
N ALA A 684 8.03 -4.74 20.01
CA ALA A 684 6.89 -4.66 19.11
C ALA A 684 7.04 -5.60 17.90
N CYS A 685 8.18 -5.54 17.21
CA CYS A 685 8.48 -6.43 16.09
C CYS A 685 8.45 -7.91 16.50
N ARG A 686 8.97 -8.28 17.68
CA ARG A 686 8.92 -9.65 18.20
C ARG A 686 7.49 -10.13 18.43
N ASN A 687 6.62 -9.29 19.00
CA ASN A 687 5.21 -9.63 19.20
C ASN A 687 4.47 -9.82 17.87
N ILE A 688 4.73 -8.97 16.87
CA ILE A 688 4.17 -9.07 15.52
C ILE A 688 4.60 -10.39 14.86
N LEU A 689 5.89 -10.73 14.95
CA LEU A 689 6.44 -11.96 14.37
C LEU A 689 5.90 -13.21 15.05
N ALA A 690 5.79 -13.20 16.38
CA ALA A 690 5.21 -14.31 17.15
C ALA A 690 3.72 -14.55 16.83
N ALA A 691 3.01 -13.54 16.33
CA ALA A 691 1.61 -13.66 15.93
C ALA A 691 1.40 -14.25 14.51
N GLY A 692 2.47 -14.52 13.75
CA GLY A 692 2.40 -15.24 12.46
C GLY A 692 1.78 -14.43 11.32
N THR A 693 2.29 -13.23 11.05
CA THR A 693 1.71 -12.32 10.04
C THR A 693 2.22 -12.58 8.61
N PRO A 694 1.40 -12.33 7.56
CA PRO A 694 1.82 -12.47 6.16
C PRO A 694 2.96 -11.53 5.72
N HIS A 695 3.26 -10.51 6.53
CA HIS A 695 4.28 -9.49 6.26
C HIS A 695 5.53 -9.70 7.14
N ALA A 696 5.71 -10.89 7.70
CA ALA A 696 6.80 -11.22 8.62
C ALA A 696 8.18 -10.76 8.10
N THR A 697 8.44 -10.91 6.80
CA THR A 697 9.69 -10.46 6.15
C THR A 697 9.96 -8.97 6.32
N SER A 698 8.94 -8.11 6.20
CA SER A 698 9.08 -6.66 6.38
C SER A 698 9.43 -6.29 7.82
N TYR A 699 8.89 -7.04 8.79
CA TYR A 699 9.18 -6.84 10.22
C TYR A 699 10.53 -7.40 10.63
N TRP A 700 11.00 -8.48 10.01
CA TRP A 700 12.38 -8.96 10.15
C TRP A 700 13.41 -7.94 9.66
N LEU A 701 13.18 -7.30 8.51
CA LEU A 701 14.04 -6.24 7.98
C LEU A 701 14.08 -5.01 8.91
N LEU A 702 12.93 -4.60 9.42
CA LEU A 702 12.84 -3.50 10.39
C LEU A 702 13.54 -3.85 11.71
N LEU A 703 13.39 -5.09 12.19
CA LEU A 703 14.05 -5.58 13.40
C LEU A 703 15.57 -5.57 13.22
N SER A 704 16.09 -6.06 12.09
CA SER A 704 17.52 -6.00 11.75
C SER A 704 18.06 -4.57 11.82
N ARG A 705 17.41 -3.63 11.13
CA ARG A 705 17.79 -2.22 11.12
C ARG A 705 17.73 -1.56 12.51
N THR A 706 16.76 -1.95 13.33
CA THR A 706 16.60 -1.42 14.69
C THR A 706 17.70 -1.93 15.62
N TYR A 707 18.13 -3.18 15.47
CA TYR A 707 19.30 -3.73 16.18
C TYR A 707 20.62 -3.08 15.72
N GLU A 708 20.78 -2.77 14.43
CA GLU A 708 21.92 -1.99 13.91
C GLU A 708 22.01 -0.60 14.57
N GLU A 709 20.87 0.06 14.79
CA GLU A 709 20.77 1.36 15.45
C GLU A 709 21.07 1.28 16.98
N CYS A 710 20.86 0.13 17.63
CA CYS A 710 21.09 -0.06 19.07
C CYS A 710 22.57 -0.14 19.48
N GLY A 711 23.47 -0.50 18.56
CA GLY A 711 24.91 -0.65 18.85
C GLY A 711 25.31 -1.83 19.77
N ASP A 712 24.37 -2.49 20.45
CA ASP A 712 24.64 -3.65 21.32
C ASP A 712 24.51 -4.97 20.53
N ILE A 713 25.67 -5.53 20.14
CA ILE A 713 25.84 -6.77 19.38
C ILE A 713 26.30 -7.96 20.25
N PRO A 714 25.87 -8.22 21.49
CA PRO A 714 26.08 -9.55 22.04
C PRO A 714 24.96 -10.43 21.48
N ASN A 715 25.20 -11.18 20.39
CA ASN A 715 24.50 -12.43 20.06
C ASN A 715 24.91 -13.04 18.68
N ALA A 716 26.12 -13.59 18.57
CA ALA A 716 26.39 -14.63 17.57
C ALA A 716 25.42 -15.84 17.74
N VAL A 717 24.91 -16.04 18.96
CA VAL A 717 23.91 -17.06 19.34
C VAL A 717 22.49 -16.76 18.81
N PHE A 718 22.10 -15.49 18.65
CA PHE A 718 20.75 -15.10 18.19
C PHE A 718 20.64 -15.11 16.67
N ALA A 719 21.70 -14.70 15.95
CA ALA A 719 21.78 -14.89 14.50
C ALA A 719 21.67 -16.39 14.13
N ALA A 720 22.31 -17.27 14.91
CA ALA A 720 22.17 -18.72 14.79
C ALA A 720 20.75 -19.22 15.14
N ALA A 721 20.06 -18.61 16.10
CA ALA A 721 18.68 -18.95 16.46
C ALA A 721 17.66 -18.50 15.39
N CYS A 722 17.82 -17.32 14.80
CA CYS A 722 17.00 -16.82 13.69
C CYS A 722 17.15 -17.69 12.43
N ALA A 723 18.35 -18.17 12.14
CA ALA A 723 18.59 -19.14 11.06
C ALA A 723 17.91 -20.50 11.34
N ARG A 724 17.94 -20.95 12.61
CA ARG A 724 17.36 -22.23 13.04
C ARG A 724 15.83 -22.23 13.03
N ASP A 725 15.18 -21.15 13.46
CA ASP A 725 13.71 -21.02 13.47
C ASP A 725 13.15 -20.80 12.05
N ALA A 726 13.81 -20.00 11.21
CA ALA A 726 13.46 -19.88 9.79
C ALA A 726 13.56 -21.24 9.06
N SER A 727 14.56 -22.06 9.41
CA SER A 727 14.71 -23.42 8.88
C SER A 727 13.64 -24.40 9.40
N ARG A 728 13.12 -24.22 10.62
CA ARG A 728 12.05 -25.05 11.19
C ARG A 728 10.68 -24.70 10.60
N GLU A 729 10.43 -23.42 10.37
CA GLU A 729 9.22 -22.94 9.70
C GLU A 729 9.19 -23.34 8.22
N TYR A 730 10.37 -23.33 7.57
CA TYR A 730 10.62 -23.94 6.26
C TYR A 730 10.34 -25.46 6.22
N GLU A 731 10.74 -26.23 7.25
CA GLU A 731 10.39 -27.66 7.33
C GLU A 731 8.89 -27.90 7.56
N ASN A 732 8.24 -27.06 8.36
CA ASN A 732 6.79 -27.18 8.61
C ASN A 732 5.98 -26.87 7.35
N LEU A 733 6.40 -25.86 6.57
CA LEU A 733 5.81 -25.54 5.26
C LEU A 733 6.02 -26.70 4.28
N ARG A 734 7.24 -27.26 4.21
CA ARG A 734 7.55 -28.44 3.39
C ARG A 734 6.75 -29.70 3.79
N ARG A 735 6.51 -29.94 5.08
CA ARG A 735 5.67 -31.04 5.56
C ARG A 735 4.19 -30.83 5.25
N ALA A 736 3.70 -29.60 5.35
CA ALA A 736 2.33 -29.23 4.95
C ALA A 736 2.12 -29.35 3.44
N GLU A 737 3.19 -29.18 2.66
CA GLU A 737 3.20 -29.32 1.19
C GLU A 737 3.28 -30.78 0.75
N ASN A 738 4.03 -31.63 1.46
CA ASN A 738 4.04 -33.09 1.23
C ASN A 738 2.77 -33.82 1.73
N ALA A 739 1.96 -33.17 2.56
CA ALA A 739 0.69 -33.70 3.08
C ALA A 739 -0.54 -33.23 2.26
N ARG A 740 -0.33 -32.29 1.32
CA ARG A 740 -1.30 -31.90 0.28
C ARG A 740 -1.02 -32.70 -0.98
#